data_AF-A0A5C8FWE7-F1
#
_entry.id   AF-A0A5C8FWE7-F1
#
_cell.length_a   1.000
_cell.length_b   1.000
_cell.length_c   1.000
_cell.angle_alpha   90.00
_cell.angle_beta   90.00
_cell.angle_gamma   90.00
#
_symmetry.space_group_name_H-M   'P 1'
#
loop_
_entity.id
_entity.type
_entity.pdbx_description
1 polymer ?
#
loop_
_entity_poly.entity_id
_entity_poly.type
_entity_poly.pdbx_seq_one_letter_code
_entity_poly.pdbx_strand_id
1 'polypeptide(L)'
;MSFKNKILFLVIIVVILALLPAVFMNTKSNKKIFYETAMAKSENYFNDIIYNFNSIFNSAGVGAVALSDIASMSYGLYSAGIINNVHGNLRSAIYNFHKSQTYLHYVTANGIYFEPNITNINLRGLHSLYLYDLNDGRQSTEAMGERLNENNYINQEFYRIALPENWNRERKRPRNVYYSSPYSKEIYGTQKIISVSSPIYSSINGDAIGVTVSDISLDIAYQMIEEIIKKDNRFNPIIFDNRNGKIIYHRNSDFILRDLSEIPIAKYISDNIGFYTNSRMIENYKVEKNNYTLFTKQLDSENYNFLMFVPQNYFSDSFNNINKILIAIFIISILIIIIILNIAIPISLKPLKKISSELEEGVFNHNIFINTTKITSKDAFGDISNWINIYQHMVQYIFSSGAKTIKLSKEQNNSLNDKVNDISKISSSMIETSKLIVDNAQKQENEIKEIENSSLEINKIISDSLTDLNLVGNTAKTLQNKIDNQLENFSKIYSTSSNMQLDIDKVSSSISKVKDETDQVVALAKNSRERILKTENAVKNLVSSMRGITDFVNSTIDTSQQTNMLAMNAAIEAAHAGEQGKGFSIISEEIRKLAVITNTQSENAGNIIRGMEKQFDLITSSIEERISAIDDIFSKTQSFEENMNKLKEITDEKSSSSKEIISSITILYDAIKDIREQYTLFHNKLYADLTDLSKLSELSINNGDAIRRVSENSNDIVLKTKGMDENISNMFNLVKDIEEISKVGDNLQETSTYYDSIDFDETLKNKINIGENAFATFKFIKNMYSYMINIVGKDNFNNLLEKISEESKLIYIDIKKAKYIKRFGLSSAFTIPINVINEDFYKGSKNAITDKAKYDFNQLSSFKKFSIRFLSGKSLAKVIINFNKKIFKNINIEIVKIEKRKVIYHLHYFSNYDLTIENYYYEMIGNIFRQKYPNSSEVAITESISKGYIYTEYIVTW
;
A
#
# COMPACT_ATOMS: atom_id res chain seq x y z
N MET A 1 47.14 -54.31 -29.60
CA MET A 1 45.87 -53.75 -30.12
C MET A 1 46.05 -53.47 -31.61
N SER A 2 45.25 -54.09 -32.50
CA SER A 2 45.31 -53.81 -33.95
C SER A 2 45.10 -52.31 -34.21
N PHE A 3 45.60 -51.76 -35.32
CA PHE A 3 45.38 -50.34 -35.65
C PHE A 3 43.88 -49.98 -35.61
N LYS A 4 43.02 -50.92 -36.03
CA LYS A 4 41.55 -50.90 -35.86
C LYS A 4 41.12 -50.69 -34.40
N ASN A 5 41.65 -51.49 -33.48
CA ASN A 5 41.25 -51.41 -32.07
C ASN A 5 41.85 -50.17 -31.37
N LYS A 6 43.03 -49.69 -31.80
CA LYS A 6 43.63 -48.45 -31.26
C LYS A 6 42.80 -47.21 -31.60
N ILE A 7 42.29 -47.12 -32.83
CA ILE A 7 41.42 -46.02 -33.27
C ILE A 7 40.07 -46.05 -32.55
N LEU A 8 39.47 -47.24 -32.41
CA LEU A 8 38.17 -47.38 -31.72
C LEU A 8 38.23 -46.93 -30.25
N PHE A 9 39.31 -47.30 -29.55
CA PHE A 9 39.51 -46.95 -28.14
C PHE A 9 39.77 -45.44 -27.95
N LEU A 10 40.53 -44.82 -28.87
CA LEU A 10 40.83 -43.39 -28.83
C LEU A 10 39.58 -42.53 -29.03
N VAL A 11 38.69 -42.91 -29.95
CA VAL A 11 37.47 -42.15 -30.27
C VAL A 11 36.45 -42.19 -29.12
N ILE A 12 36.28 -43.35 -28.47
CA ILE A 12 35.36 -43.48 -27.32
C ILE A 12 35.83 -42.62 -26.14
N ILE A 13 37.14 -42.58 -25.87
CA ILE A 13 37.72 -41.77 -24.79
C ILE A 13 37.54 -40.28 -25.04
N VAL A 14 37.76 -39.82 -26.28
CA VAL A 14 37.63 -38.39 -26.64
C VAL A 14 36.17 -37.91 -26.53
N VAL A 15 35.19 -38.73 -26.93
CA VAL A 15 33.76 -38.36 -26.83
C VAL A 15 33.29 -38.31 -25.36
N ILE A 16 33.73 -39.24 -24.52
CA ILE A 16 33.40 -39.26 -23.09
C ILE A 16 34.05 -38.07 -22.36
N LEU A 17 35.32 -37.76 -22.66
CA LEU A 17 36.04 -36.63 -22.06
C LEU A 17 35.51 -35.25 -22.50
N ALA A 18 34.97 -35.12 -23.72
CA ALA A 18 34.43 -33.86 -24.22
C ALA A 18 33.07 -33.48 -23.62
N LEU A 19 32.25 -34.47 -23.21
CA LEU A 19 30.87 -34.24 -22.75
C LEU A 19 30.72 -34.19 -21.21
N LEU A 20 31.63 -34.80 -20.46
CA LEU A 20 31.62 -34.84 -18.99
C LEU A 20 31.71 -33.45 -18.32
N PRO A 21 32.57 -32.51 -18.76
CA PRO A 21 32.72 -31.19 -18.13
C PRO A 21 31.49 -30.29 -18.30
N ALA A 22 30.83 -30.34 -19.46
CA ALA A 22 29.66 -29.51 -19.76
C ALA A 22 28.43 -29.87 -18.90
N VAL A 23 28.24 -31.16 -18.62
CA VAL A 23 27.17 -31.64 -17.72
C VAL A 23 27.50 -31.31 -16.27
N PHE A 24 28.75 -31.48 -15.82
CA PHE A 24 29.14 -31.21 -14.43
C PHE A 24 29.19 -29.72 -14.08
N MET A 25 29.72 -28.84 -14.95
CA MET A 25 29.76 -27.39 -14.69
C MET A 25 28.36 -26.78 -14.58
N ASN A 26 27.41 -27.23 -15.42
CA ASN A 26 26.04 -26.74 -15.40
C ASN A 26 25.29 -27.15 -14.11
N THR A 27 25.59 -28.34 -13.56
CA THR A 27 24.95 -28.81 -12.31
C THR A 27 25.36 -28.01 -11.07
N LYS A 28 26.65 -27.63 -10.92
CA LYS A 28 27.12 -26.95 -9.71
C LYS A 28 26.67 -25.48 -9.65
N SER A 29 26.72 -24.77 -10.78
CA SER A 29 26.30 -23.37 -10.88
C SER A 29 24.79 -23.23 -10.66
N ASN A 30 23.99 -24.06 -11.33
CA ASN A 30 22.54 -24.03 -11.18
C ASN A 30 22.10 -24.39 -9.76
N LYS A 31 22.75 -25.37 -9.12
CA LYS A 31 22.45 -25.74 -7.72
C LYS A 31 22.56 -24.53 -6.78
N LYS A 32 23.59 -23.69 -6.95
CA LYS A 32 23.82 -22.50 -6.12
C LYS A 32 22.72 -21.45 -6.34
N ILE A 33 22.41 -21.12 -7.58
CA ILE A 33 21.40 -20.10 -7.92
C ILE A 33 20.00 -20.50 -7.44
N PHE A 34 19.60 -21.77 -7.65
CA PHE A 34 18.31 -22.27 -7.17
C PHE A 34 18.23 -22.29 -5.64
N TYR A 35 19.34 -22.61 -4.97
CA TYR A 35 19.44 -22.56 -3.51
C TYR A 35 19.28 -21.14 -2.98
N GLU A 36 20.03 -20.17 -3.51
CA GLU A 36 19.97 -18.76 -3.11
C GLU A 36 18.57 -18.16 -3.32
N THR A 37 17.93 -18.48 -4.45
CA THR A 37 16.56 -18.02 -4.74
C THR A 37 15.54 -18.61 -3.76
N ALA A 38 15.64 -19.89 -3.44
CA ALA A 38 14.77 -20.55 -2.47
C ALA A 38 15.01 -20.06 -1.02
N MET A 39 16.26 -19.72 -0.68
CA MET A 39 16.64 -19.14 0.60
C MET A 39 16.05 -17.73 0.77
N ALA A 40 16.25 -16.85 -0.21
CA ALA A 40 15.71 -15.49 -0.19
C ALA A 40 14.17 -15.48 -0.07
N LYS A 41 13.49 -16.41 -0.76
CA LYS A 41 12.04 -16.56 -0.63
C LYS A 41 11.61 -16.99 0.78
N SER A 42 12.37 -17.88 1.41
CA SER A 42 12.09 -18.35 2.77
C SER A 42 12.32 -17.24 3.81
N GLU A 43 13.38 -16.45 3.66
CA GLU A 43 13.71 -15.33 4.53
C GLU A 43 12.68 -14.20 4.44
N ASN A 44 12.31 -13.79 3.22
CA ASN A 44 11.26 -12.78 3.02
C ASN A 44 9.94 -13.21 3.66
N TYR A 45 9.57 -14.48 3.50
CA TYR A 45 8.35 -15.01 4.09
C TYR A 45 8.37 -14.97 5.64
N PHE A 46 9.51 -15.27 6.26
CA PHE A 46 9.66 -15.15 7.72
C PHE A 46 9.54 -13.70 8.19
N ASN A 47 10.18 -12.78 7.47
CA ASN A 47 10.13 -11.35 7.78
C ASN A 47 8.72 -10.76 7.60
N ASP A 48 7.96 -11.19 6.59
CA ASP A 48 6.57 -10.77 6.38
C ASP A 48 5.66 -11.17 7.56
N ILE A 49 5.82 -12.40 8.09
CA ILE A 49 5.08 -12.86 9.27
C ILE A 49 5.40 -12.00 10.49
N ILE A 50 6.69 -11.74 10.74
CA ILE A 50 7.14 -10.90 11.86
C ILE A 50 6.58 -9.49 11.72
N TYR A 51 6.68 -8.89 10.54
CA TYR A 51 6.23 -7.52 10.29
C TYR A 51 4.73 -7.37 10.57
N ASN A 52 3.90 -8.27 10.04
CA ASN A 52 2.45 -8.22 10.23
C ASN A 52 2.05 -8.46 11.69
N PHE A 53 2.65 -9.44 12.36
CA PHE A 53 2.39 -9.67 13.78
C PHE A 53 2.80 -8.46 14.63
N ASN A 54 3.97 -7.87 14.39
CA ASN A 54 4.43 -6.70 15.12
C ASN A 54 3.54 -5.47 14.85
N SER A 55 3.04 -5.30 13.62
CA SER A 55 2.11 -4.23 13.26
C SER A 55 0.81 -4.33 14.07
N ILE A 56 0.21 -5.51 14.17
CA ILE A 56 -1.00 -5.77 14.98
C ILE A 56 -0.78 -5.36 16.44
N PHE A 57 0.35 -5.78 17.03
CA PHE A 57 0.67 -5.53 18.43
C PHE A 57 1.03 -4.07 18.72
N ASN A 58 1.72 -3.40 17.81
CA ASN A 58 2.03 -1.98 17.94
C ASN A 58 0.78 -1.12 17.82
N SER A 59 -0.10 -1.39 16.86
CA SER A 59 -1.37 -0.67 16.70
C SER A 59 -2.29 -0.84 17.90
N ALA A 60 -2.41 -2.05 18.44
CA ALA A 60 -3.15 -2.28 19.69
C ALA A 60 -2.49 -1.59 20.90
N GLY A 61 -1.15 -1.55 20.96
CA GLY A 61 -0.38 -0.84 21.98
C GLY A 61 -0.62 0.67 21.97
N VAL A 62 -0.55 1.29 20.78
CA VAL A 62 -0.92 2.70 20.60
C VAL A 62 -2.36 2.94 21.05
N GLY A 63 -3.27 2.01 20.74
CA GLY A 63 -4.66 2.13 21.16
C GLY A 63 -4.85 2.10 22.68
N ALA A 64 -4.19 1.17 23.37
CA ALA A 64 -4.23 1.08 24.82
C ALA A 64 -3.67 2.35 25.50
N VAL A 65 -2.57 2.90 24.98
CA VAL A 65 -1.99 4.16 25.49
C VAL A 65 -2.93 5.34 25.27
N ALA A 66 -3.52 5.47 24.08
CA ALA A 66 -4.48 6.53 23.78
C ALA A 66 -5.71 6.48 24.72
N LEU A 67 -6.23 5.28 24.99
CA LEU A 67 -7.28 5.09 25.99
C LEU A 67 -6.84 5.50 27.40
N SER A 68 -5.59 5.21 27.76
CA SER A 68 -5.02 5.62 29.05
C SER A 68 -4.95 7.15 29.17
N ASP A 69 -4.54 7.85 28.11
CA ASP A 69 -4.50 9.31 28.09
C ASP A 69 -5.90 9.92 28.18
N ILE A 70 -6.88 9.35 27.46
CA ILE A 70 -8.30 9.73 27.56
C ILE A 70 -8.83 9.52 28.99
N ALA A 71 -8.50 8.39 29.62
CA ALA A 71 -8.90 8.07 30.99
C ALA A 71 -8.27 9.06 31.99
N SER A 72 -6.97 9.32 31.85
CA SER A 72 -6.21 10.26 32.67
C SER A 72 -6.79 11.68 32.60
N MET A 73 -7.05 12.18 31.38
CA MET A 73 -7.61 13.50 31.17
C MET A 73 -9.04 13.61 31.73
N SER A 74 -9.87 12.59 31.50
CA SER A 74 -11.24 12.55 32.03
C SER A 74 -11.26 12.54 33.56
N TYR A 75 -10.34 11.80 34.18
CA TYR A 75 -10.14 11.78 35.63
C TYR A 75 -9.71 13.15 36.17
N GLY A 76 -8.76 13.81 35.50
CA GLY A 76 -8.31 15.16 35.84
C GLY A 76 -9.43 16.20 35.79
N LEU A 77 -10.22 16.20 34.71
CA LEU A 77 -11.35 17.13 34.53
C LEU A 77 -12.42 16.97 35.61
N TYR A 78 -12.69 15.74 36.04
CA TYR A 78 -13.65 15.50 37.12
C TYR A 78 -13.14 15.94 38.48
N SER A 79 -11.88 15.61 38.78
CA SER A 79 -11.25 16.00 40.03
C SER A 79 -11.20 17.54 40.18
N ALA A 80 -11.10 18.25 39.06
CA ALA A 80 -11.19 19.71 39.00
C ALA A 80 -12.64 20.26 39.04
N GLY A 81 -13.66 19.40 39.14
CA GLY A 81 -15.08 19.80 39.17
C GLY A 81 -15.63 20.30 37.83
N ILE A 82 -14.92 20.07 36.71
CA ILE A 82 -15.29 20.58 35.38
C ILE A 82 -16.38 19.71 34.74
N ILE A 83 -16.34 18.40 34.97
CA ILE A 83 -17.36 17.47 34.50
C ILE A 83 -18.03 16.79 35.68
N ASN A 84 -19.37 16.67 35.63
CA ASN A 84 -20.16 16.06 36.71
C ASN A 84 -20.51 14.58 36.44
N ASN A 85 -20.41 14.13 35.18
CA ASN A 85 -20.75 12.78 34.74
C ASN A 85 -19.57 12.09 34.02
N VAL A 86 -18.53 11.73 34.77
CA VAL A 86 -17.39 10.94 34.25
C VAL A 86 -17.84 9.65 33.58
N HIS A 87 -18.86 9.01 34.15
CA HIS A 87 -19.37 7.74 33.64
C HIS A 87 -19.87 7.86 32.20
N GLY A 88 -20.79 8.79 31.95
CA GLY A 88 -21.32 9.03 30.61
C GLY A 88 -20.26 9.48 29.61
N ASN A 89 -19.30 10.30 30.06
CA ASN A 89 -18.23 10.82 29.21
C ASN A 89 -17.22 9.74 28.82
N LEU A 90 -16.71 8.96 29.78
CA LEU A 90 -15.81 7.85 29.51
C LEU A 90 -16.48 6.77 28.66
N ARG A 91 -17.76 6.46 28.93
CA ARG A 91 -18.54 5.53 28.11
C ARG A 91 -18.62 5.97 26.65
N SER A 92 -18.96 7.24 26.41
CA SER A 92 -19.01 7.81 25.07
C SER A 92 -17.63 7.85 24.41
N ALA A 93 -16.58 8.15 25.18
CA ALA A 93 -15.22 8.22 24.69
C ALA A 93 -14.68 6.84 24.27
N ILE A 94 -14.86 5.79 25.09
CA ILE A 94 -14.47 4.41 24.74
C ILE A 94 -15.27 3.95 23.51
N TYR A 95 -16.56 4.25 23.43
CA TYR A 95 -17.40 3.91 22.28
C TYR A 95 -16.90 4.55 20.98
N ASN A 96 -16.71 5.87 20.99
CA ASN A 96 -16.20 6.58 19.82
C ASN A 96 -14.77 6.16 19.45
N PHE A 97 -13.95 5.86 20.45
CA PHE A 97 -12.60 5.35 20.26
C PHE A 97 -12.61 3.95 19.62
N HIS A 98 -13.42 3.02 20.12
CA HIS A 98 -13.52 1.68 19.54
C HIS A 98 -14.08 1.74 18.11
N LYS A 99 -15.08 2.58 17.86
CA LYS A 99 -15.60 2.82 16.51
C LYS A 99 -14.59 3.47 15.56
N SER A 100 -13.66 4.30 16.05
CA SER A 100 -12.59 4.86 15.21
C SER A 100 -11.56 3.80 14.80
N GLN A 101 -11.49 2.69 15.55
CA GLN A 101 -10.66 1.51 15.24
C GLN A 101 -11.35 0.54 14.27
N THR A 102 -12.38 0.96 13.54
CA THR A 102 -13.12 0.11 12.57
C THR A 102 -12.25 -0.54 11.50
N TYR A 103 -11.07 0.01 11.20
CA TYR A 103 -10.09 -0.58 10.27
C TYR A 103 -9.14 -1.60 10.94
N LEU A 104 -9.11 -1.67 12.27
CA LEU A 104 -8.29 -2.58 13.06
C LEU A 104 -9.14 -3.77 13.52
N HIS A 105 -9.67 -4.55 12.57
CA HIS A 105 -10.60 -5.66 12.83
C HIS A 105 -10.11 -6.68 13.87
N TYR A 106 -8.81 -6.73 14.17
CA TYR A 106 -8.23 -7.61 15.19
C TYR A 106 -8.39 -7.09 16.63
N VAL A 107 -8.71 -5.81 16.85
CA VAL A 107 -9.03 -5.28 18.18
C VAL A 107 -10.51 -5.52 18.44
N THR A 108 -10.81 -6.42 19.38
CA THR A 108 -12.18 -6.89 19.63
C THR A 108 -12.81 -6.31 20.89
N ALA A 109 -12.00 -5.67 21.73
CA ALA A 109 -12.50 -4.97 22.90
C ALA A 109 -11.54 -3.91 23.40
N ASN A 110 -12.10 -2.92 24.08
CA ASN A 110 -11.38 -1.88 24.79
C ASN A 110 -11.94 -1.74 26.22
N GLY A 111 -11.06 -1.60 27.19
CA GLY A 111 -11.41 -1.48 28.59
C GLY A 111 -10.62 -0.41 29.34
N ILE A 112 -11.25 0.13 30.39
CA ILE A 112 -10.65 1.04 31.37
C ILE A 112 -10.98 0.48 32.75
N TYR A 113 -9.95 0.21 33.55
CA TYR A 113 -10.04 -0.38 34.88
C TYR A 113 -9.36 0.54 35.89
N PHE A 114 -10.09 1.11 36.84
CA PHE A 114 -9.52 1.99 37.86
C PHE A 114 -9.07 1.20 39.10
N GLU A 115 -8.12 1.75 39.87
CA GLU A 115 -7.76 1.23 41.19
C GLU A 115 -8.96 1.36 42.17
N PRO A 116 -9.28 0.34 43.00
CA PRO A 116 -10.45 0.40 43.89
C PRO A 116 -10.35 1.44 45.02
N ASN A 117 -9.13 1.72 45.48
CA ASN A 117 -8.86 2.54 46.66
C ASN A 117 -8.52 4.01 46.31
N ILE A 118 -9.03 4.55 45.20
CA ILE A 118 -8.85 5.96 44.87
C ILE A 118 -9.69 6.80 45.85
N THR A 119 -9.04 7.27 46.91
CA THR A 119 -9.66 7.76 48.15
C THR A 119 -10.39 9.11 48.06
N ASN A 120 -10.29 9.83 46.94
CA ASN A 120 -10.78 11.21 46.85
C ASN A 120 -11.96 11.43 45.90
N ILE A 121 -12.45 10.40 45.22
CA ILE A 121 -13.39 10.57 44.11
C ILE A 121 -14.50 9.53 44.21
N ASN A 122 -15.72 9.99 44.48
CA ASN A 122 -16.92 9.15 44.49
C ASN A 122 -17.31 8.83 43.03
N LEU A 123 -16.47 8.06 42.33
CA LEU A 123 -16.76 7.42 41.04
C LEU A 123 -17.82 6.33 41.27
N ARG A 124 -19.04 6.71 41.72
CA ARG A 124 -20.13 5.79 42.12
C ARG A 124 -20.19 4.55 41.21
N GLY A 125 -19.59 3.44 41.64
CA GLY A 125 -19.60 2.15 40.95
C GLY A 125 -18.81 2.02 39.64
N LEU A 126 -17.90 2.94 39.31
CA LEU A 126 -17.14 2.92 38.05
C LEU A 126 -15.71 2.41 38.25
N HIS A 127 -15.61 1.11 38.52
CA HIS A 127 -14.32 0.42 38.68
C HIS A 127 -13.80 -0.14 37.36
N SER A 128 -14.69 -0.46 36.43
CA SER A 128 -14.34 -1.03 35.13
C SER A 128 -15.37 -0.65 34.06
N LEU A 129 -14.92 -0.14 32.92
CA LEU A 129 -15.68 -0.03 31.69
C LEU A 129 -15.06 -0.97 30.67
N TYR A 130 -15.87 -1.77 29.99
CA TYR A 130 -15.37 -2.70 28.99
C TYR A 130 -16.37 -2.79 27.82
N LEU A 131 -15.92 -2.38 26.65
CA LEU A 131 -16.66 -2.40 25.40
C LEU A 131 -16.05 -3.47 24.50
N TYR A 132 -16.88 -4.31 23.90
CA TYR A 132 -16.43 -5.41 23.05
C TYR A 132 -17.38 -5.61 21.87
N ASP A 133 -16.86 -6.23 20.81
CA ASP A 133 -17.62 -6.61 19.65
C ASP A 133 -18.41 -7.90 19.90
N LEU A 134 -19.72 -7.86 19.64
CA LEU A 134 -20.56 -9.04 19.50
C LEU A 134 -20.46 -9.57 18.07
N ASN A 135 -20.13 -10.85 17.94
CA ASN A 135 -20.09 -11.54 16.66
C ASN A 135 -21.19 -12.61 16.63
N ASP A 136 -22.40 -12.27 16.16
CA ASP A 136 -23.55 -13.19 16.13
C ASP A 136 -23.66 -14.02 14.83
N GLY A 137 -22.72 -13.85 13.90
CA GLY A 137 -22.71 -14.51 12.61
C GLY A 137 -23.55 -13.83 11.52
N ARG A 138 -24.21 -12.69 11.79
CA ARG A 138 -24.94 -11.90 10.77
C ARG A 138 -24.58 -10.41 10.74
N GLN A 139 -23.98 -9.83 11.79
CA GLN A 139 -23.36 -8.50 11.80
C GLN A 139 -22.54 -8.27 13.09
N SER A 140 -21.44 -7.51 13.01
CA SER A 140 -20.72 -7.02 14.20
C SER A 140 -21.51 -5.89 14.86
N THR A 141 -21.89 -6.07 16.13
CA THR A 141 -22.56 -5.01 16.91
C THR A 141 -21.79 -4.76 18.21
N GLU A 142 -21.59 -3.50 18.57
CA GLU A 142 -20.80 -3.11 19.74
C GLU A 142 -21.66 -3.24 21.01
N ALA A 143 -21.20 -3.97 22.03
CA ALA A 143 -21.89 -4.12 23.30
C ALA A 143 -21.00 -3.71 24.47
N MET A 144 -21.61 -3.02 25.43
CA MET A 144 -20.90 -2.51 26.61
C MET A 144 -21.31 -3.29 27.85
N GLY A 145 -20.35 -3.95 28.48
CA GLY A 145 -20.54 -4.62 29.77
C GLY A 145 -20.36 -3.63 30.91
N GLU A 146 -21.40 -3.45 31.73
CA GLU A 146 -21.30 -2.76 33.02
C GLU A 146 -21.14 -3.81 34.13
N ARG A 147 -20.04 -3.72 34.88
CA ARG A 147 -19.66 -4.47 36.11
C ARG A 147 -18.93 -5.80 35.91
N LEU A 148 -17.59 -5.75 35.98
CA LEU A 148 -16.84 -6.79 36.67
C LEU A 148 -16.85 -6.47 38.17
N ASN A 149 -16.98 -7.49 39.02
CA ASN A 149 -16.88 -7.34 40.48
C ASN A 149 -15.52 -6.70 40.84
N GLU A 150 -15.52 -5.72 41.75
CA GLU A 150 -14.37 -4.85 42.12
C GLU A 150 -13.10 -5.64 42.50
N ASN A 151 -13.25 -6.87 42.99
CA ASN A 151 -12.14 -7.71 43.44
C ASN A 151 -11.61 -8.72 42.39
N ASN A 152 -12.17 -8.79 41.17
CA ASN A 152 -11.85 -9.87 40.24
C ASN A 152 -10.83 -9.48 39.16
N TYR A 153 -10.85 -8.24 38.65
CA TYR A 153 -10.00 -7.84 37.52
C TYR A 153 -8.55 -7.54 37.92
N ILE A 154 -8.29 -7.08 39.15
CA ILE A 154 -6.93 -6.76 39.64
C ILE A 154 -6.05 -8.01 39.70
N ASN A 155 -6.68 -9.18 39.91
CA ASN A 155 -6.01 -10.48 39.93
C ASN A 155 -5.74 -11.03 38.52
N GLN A 156 -6.35 -10.45 37.49
CA GLN A 156 -6.13 -10.88 36.11
C GLN A 156 -4.75 -10.46 35.61
N GLU A 157 -4.17 -11.32 34.78
CA GLU A 157 -2.80 -11.14 34.30
C GLU A 157 -2.61 -9.80 33.59
N PHE A 158 -3.56 -9.39 32.74
CA PHE A 158 -3.51 -8.12 32.01
C PHE A 158 -3.34 -6.91 32.94
N TYR A 159 -3.96 -6.94 34.12
CA TYR A 159 -3.86 -5.85 35.09
C TYR A 159 -2.51 -5.93 35.83
N ARG A 160 -2.15 -7.11 36.32
CA ARG A 160 -0.92 -7.34 37.11
C ARG A 160 0.37 -7.07 36.33
N ILE A 161 0.40 -7.32 35.02
CA ILE A 161 1.58 -7.01 34.20
C ILE A 161 1.80 -5.50 34.02
N ALA A 162 0.70 -4.74 33.94
CA ALA A 162 0.73 -3.29 33.79
C ALA A 162 1.00 -2.61 35.13
N LEU A 163 0.27 -3.00 36.18
CA LEU A 163 0.40 -2.53 37.56
C LEU A 163 0.51 -3.70 38.56
N PRO A 164 1.73 -4.23 38.79
CA PRO A 164 1.98 -5.26 39.78
C PRO A 164 1.63 -4.79 41.20
N GLU A 165 1.10 -5.67 42.06
CA GLU A 165 0.71 -5.33 43.44
C GLU A 165 1.86 -4.72 44.27
N ASN A 166 3.09 -5.19 44.07
CA ASN A 166 4.29 -4.71 44.73
C ASN A 166 4.91 -3.43 44.10
N TRP A 167 4.32 -2.87 43.06
CA TRP A 167 4.84 -1.67 42.40
C TRP A 167 4.41 -0.39 43.13
N ASN A 168 5.35 0.53 43.41
CA ASN A 168 5.00 1.83 43.97
C ASN A 168 4.12 2.61 42.98
N ARG A 169 2.87 2.87 43.36
CA ARG A 169 1.87 3.59 42.54
C ARG A 169 2.27 5.04 42.25
N GLU A 170 3.16 5.64 43.02
CA GLU A 170 3.69 6.99 42.80
C GLU A 170 4.79 7.04 41.71
N ARG A 171 5.23 5.88 41.20
CA ARG A 171 6.27 5.80 40.16
C ARG A 171 5.71 5.30 38.84
N LYS A 172 6.03 6.02 37.76
CA LYS A 172 5.75 5.56 36.40
C LYS A 172 6.51 4.26 36.09
N ARG A 173 5.81 3.35 35.43
CA ARG A 173 6.36 2.12 34.86
C ARG A 173 7.37 2.47 33.75
N PRO A 174 8.41 1.64 33.55
CA PRO A 174 9.45 1.89 32.55
C PRO A 174 8.98 1.76 31.10
N ARG A 175 7.84 1.08 30.87
CA ARG A 175 7.18 0.96 29.57
C ARG A 175 5.74 1.42 29.71
N ASN A 176 5.18 1.93 28.62
CA ASN A 176 3.77 2.33 28.56
C ASN A 176 2.85 1.19 28.13
N VAL A 177 3.39 0.13 27.54
CA VAL A 177 2.61 -0.99 26.99
C VAL A 177 3.12 -2.32 27.54
N TYR A 178 2.18 -3.16 27.94
CA TYR A 178 2.40 -4.50 28.47
C TYR A 178 1.48 -5.51 27.78
N TYR A 179 1.97 -6.71 27.52
CA TYR A 179 1.22 -7.73 26.79
C TYR A 179 0.98 -8.95 27.67
N SER A 180 -0.26 -9.41 27.78
CA SER A 180 -0.59 -10.62 28.54
C SER A 180 -0.09 -11.87 27.85
N SER A 181 -0.04 -12.97 28.59
CA SER A 181 -0.05 -14.30 27.98
C SER A 181 -1.31 -14.50 27.15
N PRO A 182 -1.30 -15.37 26.13
CA PRO A 182 -2.52 -15.70 25.40
C PRO A 182 -3.48 -16.53 26.28
N TYR A 183 -4.75 -16.14 26.31
CA TYR A 183 -5.78 -16.78 27.13
C TYR A 183 -7.15 -16.75 26.47
N SER A 184 -8.07 -17.57 26.98
CA SER A 184 -9.47 -17.56 26.57
C SER A 184 -10.28 -16.69 27.51
N LYS A 185 -11.15 -15.83 26.96
CA LYS A 185 -12.06 -14.98 27.73
C LYS A 185 -13.49 -15.28 27.33
N GLU A 186 -14.35 -15.54 28.33
CA GLU A 186 -15.78 -15.73 28.13
C GLU A 186 -16.49 -14.39 28.26
N ILE A 187 -17.13 -13.94 27.18
CA ILE A 187 -17.95 -12.71 27.18
C ILE A 187 -19.32 -13.05 26.57
N TYR A 188 -19.35 -13.31 25.27
CA TYR A 188 -20.47 -13.87 24.49
C TYR A 188 -19.93 -14.96 23.56
N GLY A 189 -19.49 -16.07 24.17
CA GLY A 189 -18.67 -17.11 23.53
C GLY A 189 -17.21 -17.05 23.98
N THR A 190 -16.50 -18.16 23.84
CA THR A 190 -15.09 -18.28 24.21
C THR A 190 -14.22 -17.68 23.10
N GLN A 191 -13.67 -16.49 23.35
CA GLN A 191 -12.72 -15.86 22.43
C GLN A 191 -11.29 -16.09 22.88
N LYS A 192 -10.38 -16.38 21.94
CA LYS A 192 -8.94 -16.51 22.20
C LYS A 192 -8.29 -15.14 22.00
N ILE A 193 -7.67 -14.58 23.03
CA ILE A 193 -7.18 -13.20 22.99
C ILE A 193 -5.79 -13.03 23.59
N ILE A 194 -5.16 -11.90 23.25
CA ILE A 194 -4.05 -11.29 23.99
C ILE A 194 -4.46 -9.88 24.38
N SER A 195 -4.34 -9.55 25.66
CA SER A 195 -4.64 -8.23 26.18
C SER A 195 -3.41 -7.34 26.13
N VAL A 196 -3.55 -6.18 25.48
CA VAL A 196 -2.54 -5.13 25.46
C VAL A 196 -2.94 -4.07 26.48
N SER A 197 -2.10 -3.86 27.48
CA SER A 197 -2.44 -3.07 28.67
C SER A 197 -1.54 -1.86 28.82
N SER A 198 -2.10 -0.71 29.20
CA SER A 198 -1.35 0.51 29.53
C SER A 198 -1.74 1.01 30.92
N PRO A 199 -0.78 1.34 31.80
CA PRO A 199 -1.08 1.98 33.08
C PRO A 199 -1.62 3.41 32.87
N ILE A 200 -2.63 3.78 33.65
CA ILE A 200 -3.22 5.11 33.69
C ILE A 200 -2.57 5.89 34.83
N TYR A 201 -2.03 7.05 34.52
CA TYR A 201 -1.47 7.97 35.52
C TYR A 201 -2.36 9.18 35.69
N SER A 202 -2.59 9.60 36.93
CA SER A 202 -3.33 10.81 37.28
C SER A 202 -2.63 12.03 36.71
N SER A 203 -3.39 12.89 36.02
CA SER A 203 -2.88 14.17 35.52
C SER A 203 -2.60 15.19 36.62
N ILE A 204 -2.96 14.90 37.88
CA ILE A 204 -2.88 15.83 39.02
C ILE A 204 -1.60 15.61 39.81
N ASN A 205 -1.36 14.36 40.23
CA ASN A 205 -0.26 13.97 41.10
C ASN A 205 0.70 12.94 40.48
N GLY A 206 0.39 12.42 39.29
CA GLY A 206 1.23 11.47 38.58
C GLY A 206 1.10 10.01 39.04
N ASP A 207 0.26 9.74 40.04
CA ASP A 207 0.07 8.40 40.60
C ASP A 207 -0.65 7.48 39.61
N ALA A 208 -0.31 6.20 39.64
CA ALA A 208 -1.02 5.16 38.91
C ALA A 208 -2.43 4.97 39.50
N ILE A 209 -3.44 5.26 38.68
CA ILE A 209 -4.87 5.24 39.05
C ILE A 209 -5.65 4.14 38.33
N GLY A 210 -5.01 3.34 37.46
CA GLY A 210 -5.69 2.24 36.79
C GLY A 210 -4.90 1.66 35.61
N VAL A 211 -5.58 0.85 34.81
CA VAL A 211 -5.06 0.19 33.61
C VAL A 211 -6.11 0.26 32.50
N THR A 212 -5.70 0.62 31.29
CA THR A 212 -6.50 0.42 30.08
C THR A 212 -6.08 -0.85 29.36
N VAL A 213 -6.98 -1.42 28.59
CA VAL A 213 -6.78 -2.66 27.86
C VAL A 213 -7.35 -2.54 26.46
N SER A 214 -6.63 -3.06 25.48
CA SER A 214 -7.14 -3.38 24.14
C SER A 214 -6.91 -4.87 23.89
N ASP A 215 -7.99 -5.63 23.66
CA ASP A 215 -7.91 -7.08 23.45
C ASP A 215 -7.80 -7.42 21.95
N ILE A 216 -6.70 -8.08 21.58
CA ILE A 216 -6.44 -8.59 20.24
C ILE A 216 -7.07 -9.98 20.11
N SER A 217 -7.89 -10.20 19.10
CA SER A 217 -8.39 -11.54 18.74
C SER A 217 -7.33 -12.36 18.03
N LEU A 218 -7.00 -13.51 18.63
CA LEU A 218 -6.08 -14.48 18.04
C LEU A 218 -6.69 -15.19 16.83
N ASP A 219 -8.01 -15.30 16.75
CA ASP A 219 -8.67 -15.92 15.59
C ASP A 219 -8.57 -15.02 14.36
N ILE A 220 -8.70 -13.69 14.54
CA ILE A 220 -8.54 -12.71 13.46
C ILE A 220 -7.06 -12.57 13.09
N ALA A 221 -6.17 -12.50 14.08
CA ALA A 221 -4.74 -12.51 13.83
C ALA A 221 -4.31 -13.79 13.10
N TYR A 222 -4.87 -14.94 13.45
CA TYR A 222 -4.65 -16.21 12.75
C TYR A 222 -5.07 -16.12 11.28
N GLN A 223 -6.25 -15.59 10.96
CA GLN A 223 -6.72 -15.43 9.57
C GLN A 223 -5.79 -14.52 8.77
N MET A 224 -5.37 -13.38 9.34
CA MET A 224 -4.45 -12.43 8.68
C MET A 224 -3.09 -13.08 8.37
N ILE A 225 -2.54 -13.85 9.30
CA ILE A 225 -1.27 -14.56 9.08
C ILE A 225 -1.49 -15.74 8.11
N GLU A 226 -2.64 -16.41 8.14
CA GLU A 226 -2.97 -17.51 7.21
C GLU A 226 -3.03 -17.05 5.74
N GLU A 227 -3.56 -15.85 5.46
CA GLU A 227 -3.58 -15.28 4.09
C GLU A 227 -2.18 -15.11 3.51
N ILE A 228 -1.21 -14.71 4.32
CA ILE A 228 0.22 -14.65 3.94
C ILE A 228 0.74 -16.07 3.68
N ILE A 229 0.30 -17.04 4.50
CA ILE A 229 0.91 -18.36 4.58
C ILE A 229 0.44 -19.36 3.50
N LYS A 230 -0.75 -19.16 2.90
CA LYS A 230 -1.37 -20.10 1.93
C LYS A 230 -0.55 -20.42 0.66
N LYS A 231 0.57 -19.74 0.41
CA LYS A 231 1.37 -19.87 -0.83
C LYS A 231 2.30 -21.09 -0.88
N ASP A 232 2.76 -21.64 0.25
CA ASP A 232 3.62 -22.84 0.27
C ASP A 232 3.46 -23.66 1.56
N ASN A 233 3.17 -24.96 1.43
CA ASN A 233 2.87 -25.82 2.58
C ASN A 233 4.10 -26.28 3.36
N ARG A 234 5.30 -25.94 2.88
CA ARG A 234 6.57 -26.40 3.46
C ARG A 234 7.17 -25.43 4.46
N PHE A 235 6.61 -24.23 4.59
CA PHE A 235 6.99 -23.25 5.60
C PHE A 235 6.12 -23.47 6.84
N ASN A 236 6.74 -23.87 7.95
CA ASN A 236 6.04 -24.21 9.20
C ASN A 236 6.35 -23.16 10.28
N PRO A 237 5.70 -21.98 10.24
CA PRO A 237 5.87 -20.95 11.26
C PRO A 237 5.06 -21.28 12.51
N ILE A 238 5.66 -20.99 13.67
CA ILE A 238 5.10 -21.12 14.99
C ILE A 238 5.48 -19.87 15.78
N ILE A 239 4.48 -19.26 16.41
CA ILE A 239 4.66 -18.13 17.32
C ILE A 239 4.19 -18.60 18.70
N PHE A 240 5.01 -18.42 19.72
CA PHE A 240 4.69 -18.85 21.07
C PHE A 240 5.22 -17.87 22.12
N ASP A 241 4.58 -17.88 23.28
CA ASP A 241 4.97 -17.08 24.43
C ASP A 241 6.11 -17.75 25.19
N ASN A 242 7.24 -17.05 25.31
CA ASN A 242 8.43 -17.53 26.00
C ASN A 242 8.21 -17.71 27.52
N ARG A 243 7.23 -17.02 28.10
CA ARG A 243 6.99 -17.04 29.56
C ARG A 243 6.31 -18.31 30.02
N ASN A 244 5.42 -18.88 29.20
CA ASN A 244 4.58 -20.02 29.57
C ASN A 244 4.49 -21.13 28.50
N GLY A 245 5.15 -20.96 27.34
CA GLY A 245 5.16 -21.95 26.26
C GLY A 245 3.87 -22.03 25.45
N LYS A 246 2.86 -21.18 25.69
CA LYS A 246 1.61 -21.23 24.95
C LYS A 246 1.78 -20.75 23.52
N ILE A 247 1.16 -21.48 22.59
CA ILE A 247 1.16 -21.18 21.17
C ILE A 247 0.18 -20.04 20.88
N ILE A 248 0.69 -19.00 20.23
CA ILE A 248 -0.08 -17.85 19.76
C ILE A 248 -0.54 -18.07 18.32
N TYR A 249 0.36 -18.64 17.49
CA TYR A 249 0.06 -18.98 16.12
C TYR A 249 0.66 -20.35 15.76
N HIS A 250 -0.17 -21.16 15.13
CA HIS A 250 0.23 -22.37 14.44
C HIS A 250 -0.73 -22.57 13.26
N ARG A 251 -0.24 -23.16 12.16
CA ARG A 251 -1.02 -23.36 10.94
C ARG A 251 -2.31 -24.14 11.15
N ASN A 252 -2.30 -25.10 12.08
CA ASN A 252 -3.52 -25.69 12.61
C ASN A 252 -3.94 -24.89 13.85
N SER A 253 -5.09 -24.20 13.75
CA SER A 253 -5.66 -23.34 14.77
C SER A 253 -6.06 -24.07 16.07
N ASP A 254 -6.18 -25.40 16.04
CA ASP A 254 -6.44 -26.23 17.22
C ASP A 254 -5.32 -26.14 18.26
N PHE A 255 -4.10 -25.83 17.83
CA PHE A 255 -2.94 -25.67 18.70
C PHE A 255 -2.84 -24.29 19.37
N ILE A 256 -3.63 -23.30 18.93
CA ILE A 256 -3.62 -21.97 19.58
C ILE A 256 -4.09 -22.12 21.04
N LEU A 257 -3.38 -21.48 21.97
CA LEU A 257 -3.46 -21.60 23.43
C LEU A 257 -2.89 -22.88 24.04
N ARG A 258 -2.55 -23.90 23.25
CA ARG A 258 -1.92 -25.13 23.74
C ARG A 258 -0.44 -24.93 24.03
N ASP A 259 0.15 -25.86 24.78
CA ASP A 259 1.56 -25.81 25.14
C ASP A 259 2.45 -26.26 23.97
N LEU A 260 3.59 -25.60 23.77
CA LEU A 260 4.57 -25.94 22.74
C LEU A 260 5.06 -27.39 22.81
N SER A 261 5.03 -28.02 24.00
CA SER A 261 5.35 -29.43 24.20
C SER A 261 4.45 -30.39 23.43
N GLU A 262 3.24 -29.98 23.03
CA GLU A 262 2.37 -30.75 22.13
C GLU A 262 2.90 -30.83 20.70
N ILE A 263 3.94 -30.04 20.36
CA ILE A 263 4.66 -30.08 19.09
C ILE A 263 6.12 -30.47 19.36
N PRO A 264 6.44 -31.79 19.43
CA PRO A 264 7.74 -32.28 19.87
C PRO A 264 8.93 -31.69 19.11
N ILE A 265 8.79 -31.52 17.79
CA ILE A 265 9.84 -30.92 16.94
C ILE A 265 10.11 -29.46 17.30
N ALA A 266 9.07 -28.69 17.56
CA ALA A 266 9.18 -27.27 17.91
C ALA A 266 9.74 -27.09 19.32
N LYS A 267 9.33 -27.95 20.26
CA LYS A 267 9.85 -27.99 21.62
C LYS A 267 11.34 -28.37 21.65
N TYR A 268 11.71 -29.43 20.94
CA TYR A 268 13.12 -29.84 20.82
C TYR A 268 13.98 -28.71 20.24
N ILE A 269 13.50 -28.03 19.19
CA ILE A 269 14.20 -26.88 18.64
C ILE A 269 14.30 -25.80 19.72
N SER A 270 13.19 -25.38 20.33
CA SER A 270 13.16 -24.30 21.31
C SER A 270 14.07 -24.51 22.52
N ASP A 271 14.28 -25.76 22.95
CA ASP A 271 15.14 -26.07 24.11
C ASP A 271 16.64 -26.07 23.76
N ASN A 272 16.99 -26.21 22.49
CA ASN A 272 18.37 -26.38 22.02
C ASN A 272 18.92 -25.17 21.25
N ILE A 273 18.09 -24.17 20.94
CA ILE A 273 18.51 -22.93 20.27
C ILE A 273 18.08 -21.69 21.05
N GLY A 274 18.96 -20.69 21.09
CA GLY A 274 18.66 -19.38 21.66
C GLY A 274 17.87 -18.52 20.68
N PHE A 275 16.83 -17.84 21.18
CA PHE A 275 16.10 -16.79 20.47
C PHE A 275 16.70 -15.43 20.82
N TYR A 276 16.80 -14.54 19.83
CA TYR A 276 17.40 -13.23 19.96
C TYR A 276 16.56 -12.18 19.21
N THR A 277 16.71 -10.91 19.57
CA THR A 277 16.00 -9.79 18.94
C THR A 277 16.29 -9.65 17.44
N ASN A 278 17.51 -10.01 17.01
CA ASN A 278 17.87 -10.09 15.60
C ASN A 278 17.42 -11.44 14.99
N SER A 279 16.87 -11.38 13.77
CA SER A 279 16.55 -12.58 12.99
C SER A 279 17.81 -13.42 12.80
N ARG A 280 17.74 -14.70 13.16
CA ARG A 280 18.83 -15.66 12.96
C ARG A 280 18.37 -16.79 12.06
N MET A 281 19.27 -17.21 11.18
CA MET A 281 19.10 -18.33 10.28
C MET A 281 20.12 -19.42 10.61
N ILE A 282 19.68 -20.68 10.66
CA ILE A 282 20.51 -21.86 10.94
C ILE A 282 20.25 -22.92 9.87
N GLU A 283 21.20 -23.11 8.95
CA GLU A 283 21.10 -24.11 7.88
C GLU A 283 21.40 -25.52 8.37
N ASN A 284 20.81 -26.53 7.73
CA ASN A 284 21.09 -27.95 7.96
C ASN A 284 20.95 -28.40 9.44
N TYR A 285 20.02 -27.80 10.18
CA TYR A 285 19.72 -28.19 11.54
C TYR A 285 18.99 -29.54 11.55
N LYS A 286 19.61 -30.53 12.18
CA LYS A 286 19.10 -31.90 12.20
C LYS A 286 18.13 -32.09 13.35
N VAL A 287 16.89 -32.45 13.03
CA VAL A 287 15.90 -32.89 14.03
C VAL A 287 15.44 -34.30 13.65
N GLU A 288 15.67 -35.24 14.55
CA GLU A 288 15.48 -36.67 14.30
C GLU A 288 16.22 -37.18 13.04
N LYS A 289 15.48 -37.59 12.00
CA LYS A 289 16.01 -38.09 10.71
C LYS A 289 16.04 -37.05 9.59
N ASN A 290 15.49 -35.86 9.82
CA ASN A 290 15.31 -34.84 8.79
C ASN A 290 16.18 -33.61 9.08
N ASN A 291 16.66 -32.96 8.02
CA ASN A 291 17.37 -31.69 8.10
C ASN A 291 16.43 -30.54 7.76
N TYR A 292 16.55 -29.45 8.50
CA TYR A 292 15.76 -28.23 8.32
C TYR A 292 16.67 -27.00 8.29
N THR A 293 16.24 -25.96 7.59
CA THR A 293 16.74 -24.60 7.79
C THR A 293 15.79 -23.91 8.76
N LEU A 294 16.33 -23.40 9.87
CA LEU A 294 15.57 -22.70 10.90
C LEU A 294 15.69 -21.19 10.73
N PHE A 295 14.59 -20.50 10.97
CA PHE A 295 14.52 -19.05 11.09
C PHE A 295 13.93 -18.73 12.46
N THR A 296 14.62 -17.90 13.24
CA THR A 296 14.28 -17.65 14.63
C THR A 296 14.39 -16.16 14.96
N LYS A 297 13.44 -15.63 15.74
CA LYS A 297 13.49 -14.25 16.25
C LYS A 297 12.70 -14.12 17.54
N GLN A 298 13.14 -13.25 18.45
CA GLN A 298 12.41 -12.79 19.64
C GLN A 298 11.98 -11.34 19.43
N LEU A 299 10.77 -10.95 19.85
CA LEU A 299 10.34 -9.54 19.82
C LEU A 299 10.87 -8.74 21.02
N ASP A 300 11.10 -7.43 20.83
CA ASP A 300 11.76 -6.48 21.76
C ASP A 300 11.12 -6.33 23.17
N SER A 301 9.96 -6.95 23.40
CA SER A 301 9.36 -7.04 24.73
C SER A 301 9.80 -8.29 25.53
N GLU A 302 10.66 -9.14 24.95
CA GLU A 302 11.16 -10.45 25.44
C GLU A 302 10.11 -11.56 25.59
N ASN A 303 8.85 -11.29 25.23
CA ASN A 303 7.75 -12.20 25.55
C ASN A 303 7.44 -13.22 24.45
N TYR A 304 7.71 -12.93 23.17
CA TYR A 304 7.24 -13.75 22.05
C TYR A 304 8.38 -14.22 21.15
N ASN A 305 8.41 -15.52 20.89
CA ASN A 305 9.38 -16.19 20.04
C ASN A 305 8.72 -16.63 18.73
N PHE A 306 9.42 -16.38 17.64
CA PHE A 306 9.09 -16.79 16.28
C PHE A 306 10.03 -17.89 15.87
N LEU A 307 9.48 -19.03 15.47
CA LEU A 307 10.19 -20.16 14.93
C LEU A 307 9.57 -20.54 13.60
N MET A 308 10.37 -20.62 12.55
CA MET A 308 9.97 -21.25 11.29
C MET A 308 11.02 -22.27 10.87
N PHE A 309 10.58 -23.49 10.57
CA PHE A 309 11.46 -24.55 10.09
C PHE A 309 11.05 -25.00 8.69
N VAL A 310 12.01 -24.95 7.77
CA VAL A 310 11.84 -25.28 6.36
C VAL A 310 12.61 -26.58 6.07
N PRO A 311 11.95 -27.64 5.55
CA PRO A 311 12.62 -28.89 5.20
C PRO A 311 13.74 -28.71 4.16
N GLN A 312 14.90 -29.35 4.36
CA GLN A 312 16.06 -29.20 3.45
C GLN A 312 15.76 -29.63 2.01
N ASN A 313 14.84 -30.58 1.80
CA ASN A 313 14.44 -31.03 0.46
C ASN A 313 13.82 -29.91 -0.39
N TYR A 314 13.17 -28.92 0.23
CA TYR A 314 12.65 -27.71 -0.42
C TYR A 314 13.68 -27.04 -1.33
N PHE A 315 14.91 -26.89 -0.84
CA PHE A 315 16.00 -26.22 -1.56
C PHE A 315 16.62 -27.09 -2.67
N SER A 316 16.23 -28.37 -2.79
CA SER A 316 16.81 -29.33 -3.74
C SER A 316 15.83 -29.89 -4.77
N ASP A 317 14.52 -29.83 -4.51
CA ASP A 317 13.48 -30.45 -5.34
C ASP A 317 13.45 -29.88 -6.77
N SER A 318 13.58 -28.56 -6.92
CA SER A 318 13.60 -27.88 -8.23
C SER A 318 14.82 -28.28 -9.08
N PHE A 319 15.97 -28.51 -8.43
CA PHE A 319 17.22 -28.87 -9.09
C PHE A 319 17.27 -30.35 -9.52
N ASN A 320 16.78 -31.26 -8.67
CA ASN A 320 16.86 -32.70 -8.91
C ASN A 320 16.00 -33.17 -10.11
N ASN A 321 14.90 -32.47 -10.42
CA ASN A 321 14.05 -32.82 -11.55
C ASN A 321 14.70 -32.48 -12.91
N ILE A 322 15.45 -31.38 -12.99
CA ILE A 322 16.14 -30.97 -14.22
C ILE A 322 17.30 -31.94 -14.54
N ASN A 323 18.05 -32.38 -13.52
CA ASN A 323 19.18 -33.30 -13.72
C ASN A 323 18.79 -34.68 -14.24
N LYS A 324 17.62 -35.21 -13.85
CA LYS A 324 17.13 -36.51 -14.33
C LYS A 324 16.90 -36.52 -15.85
N ILE A 325 16.44 -35.40 -16.41
CA ILE A 325 16.19 -35.24 -17.85
C ILE A 325 17.50 -35.24 -18.63
N LEU A 326 18.54 -34.55 -18.13
CA LEU A 326 19.83 -34.45 -18.81
C LEU A 326 20.60 -35.77 -18.87
N ILE A 327 20.54 -36.59 -17.81
CA ILE A 327 21.24 -37.89 -17.76
C ILE A 327 20.64 -38.88 -18.77
N ALA A 328 19.32 -38.85 -18.99
CA ALA A 328 18.65 -39.75 -19.93
C ALA A 328 19.09 -39.53 -21.40
N ILE A 329 19.34 -38.28 -21.79
CA ILE A 329 19.78 -37.91 -23.14
C ILE A 329 21.20 -38.41 -23.43
N PHE A 330 22.08 -38.41 -22.42
CA PHE A 330 23.49 -38.79 -22.57
C PHE A 330 23.69 -40.29 -22.90
N ILE A 331 22.89 -41.17 -22.28
CA ILE A 331 23.04 -42.63 -22.42
C ILE A 331 22.69 -43.10 -23.85
N ILE A 332 21.72 -42.46 -24.50
CA ILE A 332 21.23 -42.86 -25.83
C ILE A 332 22.27 -42.59 -26.92
N SER A 333 23.05 -41.52 -26.79
CA SER A 333 24.02 -41.08 -27.80
C SER A 333 25.25 -42.01 -27.92
N ILE A 334 25.67 -42.64 -26.83
CA ILE A 334 26.86 -43.51 -26.80
C ILE A 334 26.62 -44.85 -27.53
N LEU A 335 25.39 -45.38 -27.47
CA LEU A 335 25.01 -46.65 -28.09
C LEU A 335 25.07 -46.64 -29.63
N ILE A 336 24.82 -45.48 -30.24
CA ILE A 336 24.75 -45.34 -31.70
C ILE A 336 26.15 -45.35 -32.36
N ILE A 337 27.15 -44.81 -31.68
CA ILE A 337 28.51 -44.62 -32.23
C ILE A 337 29.28 -45.95 -32.33
N ILE A 338 29.06 -46.87 -31.39
CA ILE A 338 29.78 -48.15 -31.30
C ILE A 338 29.43 -49.08 -32.47
N ILE A 339 28.21 -48.99 -33.00
CA ILE A 339 27.70 -49.86 -34.07
C ILE A 339 28.32 -49.50 -35.43
N ILE A 340 28.55 -48.22 -35.69
CA ILE A 340 29.02 -47.71 -36.99
C ILE A 340 30.49 -48.10 -37.24
N LEU A 341 31.33 -48.07 -36.21
CA LEU A 341 32.79 -48.23 -36.36
C LEU A 341 33.24 -49.69 -36.60
N ASN A 342 32.41 -50.69 -36.29
CA ASN A 342 32.81 -52.10 -36.39
C ASN A 342 32.77 -52.67 -37.82
N ILE A 343 32.06 -52.01 -38.74
CA ILE A 343 31.76 -52.51 -40.10
C ILE A 343 32.75 -51.96 -41.14
N ALA A 344 33.24 -50.73 -41.00
CA ALA A 344 33.91 -50.00 -42.09
C ALA A 344 35.39 -50.38 -42.37
N ILE A 345 36.14 -50.89 -41.39
CA ILE A 345 37.61 -50.92 -41.44
C ILE A 345 38.25 -52.08 -42.25
N PRO A 346 37.71 -53.32 -42.31
CA PRO A 346 38.42 -54.46 -42.95
C PRO A 346 38.44 -54.46 -44.49
N ILE A 347 37.58 -53.68 -45.15
CA ILE A 347 37.29 -53.80 -46.59
C ILE A 347 38.29 -52.99 -47.46
N SER A 348 39.02 -52.03 -46.90
CA SER A 348 39.61 -50.92 -47.68
C SER A 348 41.09 -50.99 -48.09
N LEU A 349 41.89 -52.01 -47.73
CA LEU A 349 43.38 -51.88 -47.74
C LEU A 349 44.22 -52.88 -48.61
N LYS A 350 43.64 -53.73 -49.48
CA LYS A 350 44.41 -54.79 -50.18
C LYS A 350 45.05 -54.44 -51.55
N PRO A 351 44.46 -53.61 -52.43
CA PRO A 351 44.99 -53.37 -53.79
C PRO A 351 45.94 -52.16 -53.98
N LEU A 352 46.36 -51.48 -52.91
CA LEU A 352 47.24 -50.29 -52.91
C LEU A 352 48.69 -50.57 -53.38
N LYS A 353 49.11 -51.83 -53.44
CA LYS A 353 50.52 -52.20 -53.67
C LYS A 353 50.94 -52.26 -55.15
N LYS A 354 49.99 -52.18 -56.11
CA LYS A 354 50.25 -52.35 -57.55
C LYS A 354 50.22 -51.04 -58.36
N ILE A 355 49.54 -49.99 -57.87
CA ILE A 355 49.44 -48.66 -58.51
C ILE A 355 50.73 -47.84 -58.30
N SER A 356 51.49 -48.14 -57.26
CA SER A 356 52.72 -47.43 -56.91
C SER A 356 53.85 -47.55 -57.94
N SER A 357 53.93 -48.63 -58.73
CA SER A 357 55.10 -48.86 -59.62
C SER A 357 54.94 -48.28 -61.03
N GLU A 358 53.73 -47.87 -61.45
CA GLU A 358 53.49 -47.31 -62.80
C GLU A 358 53.46 -45.77 -62.81
N LEU A 359 53.22 -45.12 -61.65
CA LEU A 359 53.30 -43.66 -61.49
C LEU A 359 54.74 -43.13 -61.43
N GLU A 360 55.70 -43.99 -61.09
CA GLU A 360 57.12 -43.64 -60.95
C GLU A 360 57.77 -43.31 -62.32
N GLU A 361 57.32 -43.94 -63.41
CA GLU A 361 57.86 -43.76 -64.77
C GLU A 361 57.42 -42.43 -65.42
N GLY A 362 56.31 -41.85 -64.96
CA GLY A 362 55.72 -40.65 -65.56
C GLY A 362 56.21 -39.31 -65.06
N VAL A 363 56.64 -39.25 -63.80
CA VAL A 363 57.12 -38.01 -63.16
C VAL A 363 58.49 -37.59 -63.70
N PHE A 364 59.32 -38.53 -64.15
CA PHE A 364 60.69 -38.23 -64.60
C PHE A 364 60.79 -37.62 -66.02
N ASN A 365 59.76 -37.76 -66.88
CA ASN A 365 59.79 -37.32 -68.28
C ASN A 365 59.11 -35.96 -68.56
N HIS A 366 58.73 -35.19 -67.52
CA HIS A 366 58.10 -33.85 -67.63
C HIS A 366 56.89 -33.77 -68.57
N ASN A 367 56.19 -34.89 -68.79
CA ASN A 367 54.97 -34.94 -69.58
C ASN A 367 53.87 -35.55 -68.71
N ILE A 368 52.92 -34.72 -68.25
CA ILE A 368 51.83 -35.15 -67.35
C ILE A 368 50.67 -35.79 -68.15
N PHE A 369 50.81 -35.92 -69.48
CA PHE A 369 49.80 -36.48 -70.39
C PHE A 369 50.20 -37.86 -70.91
N ILE A 370 50.43 -38.81 -69.99
CA ILE A 370 50.82 -40.19 -70.33
C ILE A 370 49.63 -41.13 -70.22
N ASN A 371 49.49 -42.04 -71.18
CA ASN A 371 48.46 -43.10 -71.16
C ASN A 371 48.89 -44.24 -70.24
N THR A 372 48.21 -44.41 -69.10
CA THR A 372 48.41 -45.56 -68.20
C THR A 372 47.51 -46.74 -68.58
N THR A 373 47.98 -47.97 -68.34
CA THR A 373 47.29 -49.22 -68.68
C THR A 373 46.02 -49.46 -67.87
N LYS A 374 44.96 -49.94 -68.53
CA LYS A 374 43.61 -50.12 -67.97
C LYS A 374 43.55 -51.32 -67.01
N ILE A 375 43.42 -51.09 -65.71
CA ILE A 375 43.26 -52.16 -64.70
C ILE A 375 41.76 -52.47 -64.55
N THR A 376 41.33 -53.68 -64.92
CA THR A 376 39.91 -54.11 -64.98
C THR A 376 39.39 -54.75 -63.68
N SER A 377 39.73 -54.15 -62.54
CA SER A 377 39.16 -54.55 -61.23
C SER A 377 37.80 -53.87 -60.99
N LYS A 378 36.90 -54.47 -60.20
CA LYS A 378 35.58 -53.90 -59.83
C LYS A 378 35.55 -53.36 -58.39
N ASP A 379 36.71 -52.97 -57.87
CA ASP A 379 36.91 -52.35 -56.55
C ASP A 379 37.56 -50.96 -56.69
N ALA A 380 37.80 -50.28 -55.56
CA ALA A 380 38.31 -48.89 -55.51
C ALA A 380 39.63 -48.65 -56.27
N PHE A 381 40.29 -49.71 -56.74
CA PHE A 381 41.57 -49.65 -57.45
C PHE A 381 41.42 -49.83 -58.96
N GLY A 382 40.35 -50.50 -59.42
CA GLY A 382 39.85 -50.32 -60.78
C GLY A 382 39.25 -48.92 -60.97
N ASP A 383 38.63 -48.37 -59.91
CA ASP A 383 38.21 -46.98 -59.90
C ASP A 383 39.40 -46.02 -59.95
N ILE A 384 40.52 -46.25 -59.24
CA ILE A 384 41.71 -45.36 -59.32
C ILE A 384 42.29 -45.28 -60.75
N SER A 385 42.32 -46.40 -61.51
CA SER A 385 42.73 -46.40 -62.92
C SER A 385 41.77 -45.59 -63.82
N ASN A 386 40.46 -45.55 -63.49
CA ASN A 386 39.50 -44.65 -64.14
C ASN A 386 39.60 -43.20 -63.62
N TRP A 387 39.91 -42.98 -62.34
CA TRP A 387 40.04 -41.66 -61.72
C TRP A 387 41.26 -40.89 -62.24
N ILE A 388 42.35 -41.56 -62.64
CA ILE A 388 43.52 -40.89 -63.26
C ILE A 388 43.15 -40.30 -64.64
N ASN A 389 42.33 -41.00 -65.42
CA ASN A 389 41.78 -40.47 -66.68
C ASN A 389 40.72 -39.38 -66.45
N ILE A 390 39.89 -39.51 -65.41
CA ILE A 390 38.92 -38.48 -65.02
C ILE A 390 39.62 -37.23 -64.46
N TYR A 391 40.74 -37.39 -63.73
CA TYR A 391 41.54 -36.31 -63.16
C TYR A 391 42.17 -35.42 -64.24
N GLN A 392 42.67 -36.00 -65.34
CA GLN A 392 43.18 -35.22 -66.49
C GLN A 392 42.08 -34.35 -67.16
N HIS A 393 40.86 -34.86 -67.28
CA HIS A 393 39.72 -34.07 -67.77
C HIS A 393 39.19 -33.06 -66.74
N MET A 394 39.31 -33.38 -65.45
CA MET A 394 38.92 -32.49 -64.34
C MET A 394 39.84 -31.27 -64.23
N VAL A 395 41.14 -31.41 -64.51
CA VAL A 395 42.09 -30.28 -64.54
C VAL A 395 41.73 -29.26 -65.63
N GLN A 396 41.28 -29.70 -66.81
CA GLN A 396 40.79 -28.80 -67.87
C GLN A 396 39.46 -28.11 -67.52
N TYR A 397 38.58 -28.79 -66.76
CA TYR A 397 37.33 -28.23 -66.24
C TYR A 397 37.52 -27.22 -65.10
N ILE A 398 38.56 -27.37 -64.27
CA ILE A 398 38.87 -26.44 -63.18
C ILE A 398 39.21 -25.03 -63.72
N PHE A 399 39.94 -24.94 -64.84
CA PHE A 399 40.26 -23.66 -65.47
C PHE A 399 39.02 -22.95 -66.07
N SER A 400 38.06 -23.69 -66.62
CA SER A 400 36.81 -23.11 -67.16
C SER A 400 35.78 -22.78 -66.06
N SER A 401 35.76 -23.53 -64.95
CA SER A 401 34.98 -23.19 -63.74
C SER A 401 35.48 -21.90 -63.08
N GLY A 402 36.77 -21.59 -63.15
CA GLY A 402 37.34 -20.34 -62.62
C GLY A 402 36.74 -19.09 -63.25
N ALA A 403 36.54 -19.08 -64.57
CA ALA A 403 35.91 -17.96 -65.29
C ALA A 403 34.42 -17.78 -64.92
N LYS A 404 33.70 -18.88 -64.67
CA LYS A 404 32.29 -18.86 -64.22
C LYS A 404 32.16 -18.35 -62.77
N THR A 405 33.09 -18.69 -61.89
CA THR A 405 33.16 -18.18 -60.51
C THR A 405 33.41 -16.66 -60.48
N ILE A 406 34.28 -16.14 -61.35
CA ILE A 406 34.52 -14.68 -61.48
C ILE A 406 33.25 -13.95 -61.92
N LYS A 407 32.45 -14.53 -62.83
CA LYS A 407 31.16 -13.94 -63.26
C LYS A 407 30.12 -13.92 -62.13
N LEU A 408 30.02 -14.99 -61.33
CA LEU A 408 29.13 -15.03 -60.15
C LEU A 408 29.60 -14.11 -59.01
N SER A 409 30.91 -13.93 -58.84
CA SER A 409 31.48 -12.95 -57.91
C SER A 409 31.05 -11.51 -58.23
N LYS A 410 30.88 -11.18 -59.53
CA LYS A 410 30.39 -9.87 -59.98
C LYS A 410 28.92 -9.61 -59.59
N GLU A 411 28.06 -10.62 -59.73
CA GLU A 411 26.66 -10.53 -59.32
C GLU A 411 26.52 -10.38 -57.79
N GLN A 412 27.40 -11.03 -57.01
CA GLN A 412 27.46 -10.89 -55.56
C GLN A 412 28.00 -9.51 -55.10
N ASN A 413 29.01 -8.95 -55.78
CA ASN A 413 29.53 -7.61 -55.47
C ASN A 413 28.48 -6.51 -55.68
N ASN A 414 27.66 -6.61 -56.73
CA ASN A 414 26.58 -5.66 -56.96
C ASN A 414 25.55 -5.68 -55.82
N SER A 415 25.18 -6.88 -55.33
CA SER A 415 24.28 -7.01 -54.17
C SER A 415 24.92 -6.55 -52.86
N LEU A 416 26.25 -6.67 -52.71
CA LEU A 416 26.98 -6.17 -51.55
C LEU A 416 26.98 -4.63 -51.52
N ASN A 417 27.18 -3.97 -52.67
CA ASN A 417 27.11 -2.51 -52.77
C ASN A 417 25.73 -1.95 -52.39
N ASP A 418 24.64 -2.62 -52.76
CA ASP A 418 23.29 -2.21 -52.35
C ASP A 418 23.11 -2.30 -50.82
N LYS A 419 23.62 -3.36 -50.18
CA LYS A 419 23.59 -3.51 -48.72
C LYS A 419 24.48 -2.49 -48.00
N VAL A 420 25.61 -2.11 -48.58
CA VAL A 420 26.49 -1.05 -48.05
C VAL A 420 25.77 0.30 -48.08
N ASN A 421 25.04 0.61 -49.16
CA ASN A 421 24.23 1.83 -49.25
C ASN A 421 23.12 1.88 -48.18
N ASP A 422 22.48 0.74 -47.89
CA ASP A 422 21.47 0.67 -46.83
C ASP A 422 22.08 0.83 -45.42
N ILE A 423 23.26 0.26 -45.16
CA ILE A 423 24.00 0.47 -43.90
C ILE A 423 24.41 1.93 -43.72
N SER A 424 24.83 2.61 -44.79
CA SER A 424 25.19 4.04 -44.77
C SER A 424 23.98 4.93 -44.45
N LYS A 425 22.80 4.62 -45.03
CA LYS A 425 21.54 5.31 -44.69
C LYS A 425 21.15 5.10 -43.23
N ILE A 426 21.22 3.86 -42.72
CA ILE A 426 20.94 3.55 -41.31
C ILE A 426 21.89 4.31 -40.38
N SER A 427 23.18 4.34 -40.70
CA SER A 427 24.20 5.06 -39.91
C SER A 427 23.93 6.56 -39.86
N SER A 428 23.50 7.15 -40.99
CA SER A 428 23.11 8.56 -41.06
C SER A 428 21.87 8.86 -40.22
N SER A 429 20.84 8.00 -40.27
CA SER A 429 19.67 8.12 -39.40
C SER A 429 20.01 7.95 -37.92
N MET A 430 20.98 7.10 -37.57
CA MET A 430 21.47 6.95 -36.19
C MET A 430 22.19 8.20 -35.67
N ILE A 431 22.94 8.93 -36.51
CA ILE A 431 23.52 10.24 -36.14
C ILE A 431 22.40 11.24 -35.82
N GLU A 432 21.37 11.30 -36.66
CA GLU A 432 20.25 12.22 -36.46
C GLU A 432 19.49 11.90 -35.16
N THR A 433 19.27 10.61 -34.87
CA THR A 433 18.65 10.20 -33.60
C THR A 433 19.55 10.45 -32.39
N SER A 434 20.87 10.20 -32.49
CA SER A 434 21.85 10.52 -31.44
C SER A 434 21.81 12.01 -31.09
N LYS A 435 21.82 12.87 -32.10
CA LYS A 435 21.72 14.33 -31.91
C LYS A 435 20.41 14.75 -31.26
N LEU A 436 19.28 14.19 -31.70
CA LEU A 436 17.97 14.46 -31.07
C LEU A 436 17.91 14.00 -29.61
N ILE A 437 18.54 12.88 -29.26
CA ILE A 437 18.63 12.40 -27.87
C ILE A 437 19.43 13.40 -27.02
N VAL A 438 20.58 13.86 -27.52
CA VAL A 438 21.41 14.86 -26.83
C VAL A 438 20.67 16.19 -26.67
N ASP A 439 20.02 16.69 -27.72
CA ASP A 439 19.26 17.95 -27.69
C ASP A 439 18.10 17.86 -26.68
N ASN A 440 17.37 16.73 -26.65
CA ASN A 440 16.30 16.50 -25.68
C ASN A 440 16.83 16.39 -24.25
N ALA A 441 17.95 15.69 -24.02
CA ALA A 441 18.57 15.59 -22.70
C ALA A 441 19.06 16.95 -22.19
N GLN A 442 19.62 17.79 -23.08
CA GLN A 442 20.05 19.15 -22.76
C GLN A 442 18.87 20.06 -22.43
N LYS A 443 17.76 19.94 -23.17
CA LYS A 443 16.51 20.64 -22.87
C LYS A 443 15.96 20.22 -21.51
N GLN A 444 15.93 18.91 -21.23
CA GLN A 444 15.52 18.37 -19.95
C GLN A 444 16.39 18.87 -18.80
N GLU A 445 17.70 19.05 -19.01
CA GLU A 445 18.61 19.62 -18.00
C GLU A 445 18.26 21.08 -17.64
N ASN A 446 17.85 21.88 -18.62
CA ASN A 446 17.40 23.25 -18.37
C ASN A 446 16.08 23.27 -17.58
N GLU A 447 15.13 22.40 -17.92
CA GLU A 447 13.87 22.23 -17.17
C GLU A 447 14.14 21.77 -15.73
N ILE A 448 15.11 20.86 -15.52
CA ILE A 448 15.55 20.40 -14.19
C ILE A 448 16.07 21.56 -13.34
N LYS A 449 16.88 22.48 -13.91
CA LYS A 449 17.40 23.67 -13.20
C LYS A 449 16.29 24.61 -12.75
N GLU A 450 15.27 24.80 -13.58
CA GLU A 450 14.10 25.60 -13.21
C GLU A 450 13.34 24.95 -12.04
N ILE A 451 13.12 23.62 -12.10
CA ILE A 451 12.48 22.86 -11.03
C ILE A 451 13.30 22.91 -9.74
N GLU A 452 14.62 22.83 -9.81
CA GLU A 452 15.53 22.96 -8.66
C GLU A 452 15.37 24.32 -7.97
N ASN A 453 15.34 25.40 -8.73
CA ASN A 453 15.12 26.75 -8.21
C ASN A 453 13.74 26.88 -7.54
N SER A 454 12.67 26.38 -8.18
CA SER A 454 11.34 26.35 -7.57
C SER A 454 11.31 25.51 -6.30
N SER A 455 12.04 24.40 -6.24
CA SER A 455 12.14 23.55 -5.05
C SER A 455 12.83 24.26 -3.89
N LEU A 456 13.87 25.06 -4.16
CA LEU A 456 14.53 25.89 -3.15
C LEU A 456 13.59 26.97 -2.60
N GLU A 457 12.81 27.61 -3.47
CA GLU A 457 11.84 28.62 -3.08
C GLU A 457 10.70 28.03 -2.24
N ILE A 458 10.18 26.85 -2.61
CA ILE A 458 9.20 26.10 -1.82
C ILE A 458 9.75 25.77 -0.43
N ASN A 459 11.00 25.28 -0.34
CA ASN A 459 11.62 24.97 0.95
C ASN A 459 11.72 26.20 1.85
N LYS A 460 12.07 27.36 1.27
CA LYS A 460 12.10 28.62 2.01
C LYS A 460 10.71 29.01 2.52
N ILE A 461 9.69 28.96 1.66
CA ILE A 461 8.30 29.27 2.05
C ILE A 461 7.81 28.36 3.17
N ILE A 462 8.12 27.05 3.11
CA ILE A 462 7.76 26.09 4.16
C ILE A 462 8.47 26.45 5.47
N SER A 463 9.76 26.77 5.43
CA SER A 463 10.54 27.17 6.60
C SER A 463 10.01 28.45 7.26
N ASP A 464 9.71 29.47 6.44
CA ASP A 464 9.14 30.73 6.92
C ASP A 464 7.75 30.48 7.55
N SER A 465 6.90 29.68 6.89
CA SER A 465 5.57 29.31 7.39
C SER A 465 5.61 28.52 8.70
N LEU A 466 6.58 27.61 8.86
CA LEU A 466 6.80 26.88 10.11
C LEU A 466 7.21 27.83 11.24
N THR A 467 8.01 28.85 10.94
CA THR A 467 8.42 29.87 11.92
C THR A 467 7.22 30.70 12.35
N ASP A 468 6.41 31.16 11.40
CA ASP A 468 5.20 31.94 11.66
C ASP A 468 4.17 31.17 12.47
N LEU A 469 3.90 29.90 12.11
CA LEU A 469 2.97 29.07 12.88
C LEU A 469 3.45 28.78 14.29
N ASN A 470 4.76 28.64 14.52
CA ASN A 470 5.31 28.52 15.87
C ASN A 470 5.08 29.80 16.70
N LEU A 471 5.25 30.98 16.10
CA LEU A 471 4.93 32.25 16.75
C LEU A 471 3.43 32.34 17.08
N VAL A 472 2.56 31.97 16.14
CA VAL A 472 1.11 31.91 16.37
C VAL A 472 0.77 30.92 17.48
N GLY A 473 1.42 29.75 17.52
CA GLY A 473 1.28 28.76 18.60
C GLY A 473 1.64 29.31 19.98
N ASN A 474 2.75 30.05 20.09
CA ASN A 474 3.13 30.73 21.34
C ASN A 474 2.11 31.81 21.74
N THR A 475 1.60 32.55 20.76
CA THR A 475 0.56 33.57 20.98
C THR A 475 -0.74 32.94 21.47
N ALA A 476 -1.12 31.80 20.89
CA ALA A 476 -2.27 31.00 21.30
C ALA A 476 -2.10 30.49 22.74
N LYS A 477 -0.92 30.00 23.12
CA LYS A 477 -0.64 29.59 24.52
C LYS A 477 -0.79 30.75 25.50
N THR A 478 -0.33 31.94 25.12
CA THR A 478 -0.50 33.16 25.92
C THR A 478 -1.97 33.54 26.06
N LEU A 479 -2.76 33.38 25.01
CA LEU A 479 -4.20 33.63 25.04
C LEU A 479 -4.94 32.67 25.98
N GLN A 480 -4.58 31.38 26.00
CA GLN A 480 -5.15 30.40 26.94
C GLN A 480 -4.95 30.83 28.39
N ASN A 481 -3.73 31.23 28.76
CA ASN A 481 -3.45 31.72 30.11
C ASN A 481 -4.28 32.97 30.46
N LYS A 482 -4.53 33.85 29.49
CA LYS A 482 -5.41 35.03 29.70
C LYS A 482 -6.86 34.62 29.91
N ILE A 483 -7.38 33.66 29.15
CA ILE A 483 -8.73 33.11 29.31
C ILE A 483 -8.91 32.54 30.73
N ASP A 484 -7.97 31.72 31.18
CA ASP A 484 -8.04 31.10 32.51
C ASP A 484 -8.01 32.14 33.64
N ASN A 485 -7.11 33.12 33.54
CA ASN A 485 -7.07 34.25 34.48
C ASN A 485 -8.36 35.07 34.46
N GLN A 486 -9.00 35.25 33.29
CA GLN A 486 -10.27 35.97 33.18
C GLN A 486 -11.41 35.23 33.89
N LEU A 487 -11.47 33.90 33.76
CA LEU A 487 -12.46 33.06 34.44
C LEU A 487 -12.32 33.12 35.96
N GLU A 488 -11.10 33.08 36.48
CA GLU A 488 -10.83 33.26 37.91
C GLU A 488 -11.30 34.64 38.40
N ASN A 489 -10.95 35.70 37.65
CA ASN A 489 -11.38 37.05 37.96
C ASN A 489 -12.91 37.18 37.99
N PHE A 490 -13.63 36.58 37.03
CA PHE A 490 -15.10 36.60 37.03
C PHE A 490 -15.70 35.86 38.22
N SER A 491 -15.14 34.72 38.63
CA SER A 491 -15.58 34.01 39.84
C SER A 491 -15.39 34.88 41.10
N LYS A 492 -14.27 35.60 41.19
CA LYS A 492 -13.98 36.51 42.30
C LYS A 492 -14.92 37.72 42.32
N ILE A 493 -15.21 38.32 41.16
CA ILE A 493 -16.16 39.44 41.08
C ILE A 493 -17.57 38.94 41.43
N TYR A 494 -17.99 37.78 40.92
CA TYR A 494 -19.30 37.19 41.21
C TYR A 494 -19.51 36.98 42.71
N SER A 495 -18.56 36.35 43.39
CA SER A 495 -18.62 36.13 44.84
C SER A 495 -18.62 37.44 45.63
N THR A 496 -17.82 38.43 45.21
CA THR A 496 -17.79 39.75 45.85
C THR A 496 -19.13 40.49 45.69
N SER A 497 -19.72 40.47 44.50
CA SER A 497 -21.03 41.08 44.24
C SER A 497 -22.17 40.35 44.96
N SER A 498 -22.10 39.02 45.06
CA SER A 498 -23.07 38.24 45.84
C SER A 498 -23.00 38.58 47.34
N ASN A 499 -21.79 38.68 47.90
CA ASN A 499 -21.61 39.12 49.29
C ASN A 499 -22.09 40.56 49.50
N MET A 500 -21.83 41.46 48.53
CA MET A 500 -22.34 42.83 48.56
C MET A 500 -23.86 42.87 48.61
N GLN A 501 -24.56 41.98 47.89
CA GLN A 501 -26.02 41.88 47.95
C GLN A 501 -26.50 41.48 49.36
N LEU A 502 -25.85 40.50 49.98
CA LEU A 502 -26.17 40.09 51.36
C LEU A 502 -25.98 41.23 52.36
N ASP A 503 -24.93 42.03 52.19
CA ASP A 503 -24.66 43.18 53.06
C ASP A 503 -25.66 44.32 52.82
N ILE A 504 -26.07 44.55 51.57
CA ILE A 504 -27.16 45.49 51.24
C ILE A 504 -28.47 45.05 51.91
N ASP A 505 -28.80 43.76 51.88
CA ASP A 505 -30.02 43.24 52.51
C ASP A 505 -29.97 43.42 54.03
N LYS A 506 -28.82 43.19 54.67
CA LYS A 506 -28.61 43.48 56.10
C LYS A 506 -28.77 44.96 56.43
N VAL A 507 -28.19 45.85 55.62
CA VAL A 507 -28.31 47.30 55.80
C VAL A 507 -29.78 47.72 55.67
N SER A 508 -30.50 47.23 54.66
CA SER A 508 -31.92 47.51 54.45
C SER A 508 -32.78 47.06 55.65
N SER A 509 -32.51 45.87 56.20
CA SER A 509 -33.18 45.40 57.42
C SER A 509 -32.87 46.27 58.65
N SER A 510 -31.64 46.75 58.75
CA SER A 510 -31.20 47.63 59.85
C SER A 510 -31.86 49.00 59.76
N ILE A 511 -31.98 49.57 58.57
CA ILE A 511 -32.72 50.83 58.34
C ILE A 511 -34.17 50.69 58.79
N SER A 512 -34.83 49.57 58.44
CA SER A 512 -36.22 49.32 58.85
C SER A 512 -36.35 49.25 60.38
N LYS A 513 -35.45 48.52 61.05
CA LYS A 513 -35.44 48.43 62.52
C LYS A 513 -35.19 49.78 63.19
N VAL A 514 -34.21 50.54 62.68
CA VAL A 514 -33.88 51.87 63.20
C VAL A 514 -35.06 52.83 63.02
N LYS A 515 -35.80 52.73 61.92
CA LYS A 515 -37.03 53.50 61.71
C LYS A 515 -38.08 53.17 62.79
N ASP A 516 -38.33 51.89 63.05
CA ASP A 516 -39.29 51.48 64.09
C ASP A 516 -38.87 51.98 65.49
N GLU A 517 -37.58 51.92 65.82
CA GLU A 517 -37.04 52.45 67.09
C GLU A 517 -37.18 53.98 67.16
N THR A 518 -37.00 54.68 66.03
CA THR A 518 -37.17 56.14 65.93
C THR A 518 -38.63 56.54 66.18
N ASP A 519 -39.59 55.83 65.58
CA ASP A 519 -41.02 56.05 65.80
C ASP A 519 -41.42 55.87 67.28
N GLN A 520 -40.81 54.89 67.97
CA GLN A 520 -41.00 54.69 69.40
C GLN A 520 -40.44 55.85 70.23
N VAL A 521 -39.26 56.39 69.89
CA VAL A 521 -38.68 57.56 70.58
C VAL A 521 -39.58 58.79 70.41
N VAL A 522 -40.12 59.03 69.21
CA VAL A 522 -41.09 60.12 68.97
C VAL A 522 -42.33 59.96 69.85
N ALA A 523 -42.89 58.74 69.95
CA ALA A 523 -44.05 58.47 70.78
C ALA A 523 -43.77 58.70 72.28
N LEU A 524 -42.61 58.26 72.77
CA LEU A 524 -42.16 58.47 74.15
C LEU A 524 -41.93 59.95 74.47
N ALA A 525 -41.32 60.70 73.55
CA ALA A 525 -41.12 62.15 73.69
C ALA A 525 -42.46 62.89 73.78
N LYS A 526 -43.43 62.52 72.93
CA LYS A 526 -44.80 63.08 72.95
C LYS A 526 -45.52 62.81 74.27
N ASN A 527 -45.45 61.57 74.77
CA ASN A 527 -46.04 61.21 76.06
C ASN A 527 -45.36 61.98 77.22
N SER A 528 -44.03 62.10 77.18
CA SER A 528 -43.27 62.85 78.18
C SER A 528 -43.67 64.32 78.20
N ARG A 529 -43.85 64.95 77.02
CA ARG A 529 -44.34 66.33 76.92
C ARG A 529 -45.69 66.50 77.59
N GLU A 530 -46.64 65.60 77.29
CA GLU A 530 -47.98 65.65 77.87
C GLU A 530 -47.95 65.51 79.40
N ARG A 531 -47.12 64.61 79.94
CA ARG A 531 -46.95 64.45 81.38
C ARG A 531 -46.35 65.69 82.04
N ILE A 532 -45.38 66.33 81.40
CA ILE A 532 -44.76 67.55 81.92
C ILE A 532 -45.75 68.72 81.92
N LEU A 533 -46.55 68.89 80.86
CA LEU A 533 -47.61 69.90 80.83
C LEU A 533 -48.68 69.68 81.91
N LYS A 534 -49.00 68.42 82.23
CA LYS A 534 -49.87 68.09 83.38
C LYS A 534 -49.23 68.50 84.72
N THR A 535 -47.93 68.25 84.89
CA THR A 535 -47.18 68.69 86.07
C THR A 535 -47.13 70.22 86.17
N GLU A 536 -46.92 70.93 85.07
CA GLU A 536 -46.94 72.39 85.00
C GLU A 536 -48.27 72.96 85.49
N ASN A 537 -49.39 72.40 85.01
CA ASN A 537 -50.72 72.80 85.46
C ASN A 537 -50.95 72.50 86.95
N ALA A 538 -50.48 71.36 87.45
CA ALA A 538 -50.56 71.04 88.88
C ALA A 538 -49.75 72.03 89.74
N VAL A 539 -48.55 72.40 89.31
CA VAL A 539 -47.71 73.40 89.98
C VAL A 539 -48.36 74.78 89.95
N LYS A 540 -48.93 75.21 88.82
CA LYS A 540 -49.70 76.47 88.73
C LYS A 540 -50.86 76.52 89.73
N ASN A 541 -51.60 75.41 89.88
CA ASN A 541 -52.67 75.31 90.87
C ASN A 541 -52.15 75.36 92.32
N LEU A 542 -51.01 74.72 92.60
CA LEU A 542 -50.36 74.80 93.91
C LEU A 542 -49.89 76.21 94.25
N VAL A 543 -49.23 76.90 93.31
CA VAL A 543 -48.83 78.31 93.47
C VAL A 543 -50.04 79.21 93.75
N SER A 544 -51.15 79.01 93.04
CA SER A 544 -52.40 79.74 93.30
C SER A 544 -52.95 79.46 94.71
N SER A 545 -52.89 78.21 95.16
CA SER A 545 -53.35 77.81 96.50
C SER A 545 -52.47 78.40 97.59
N MET A 546 -51.15 78.43 97.38
CA MET A 546 -50.18 79.02 98.30
C MET A 546 -50.43 80.51 98.51
N ARG A 547 -50.75 81.27 97.46
CA ARG A 547 -51.12 82.69 97.59
C ARG A 547 -52.31 82.88 98.55
N GLY A 548 -53.34 82.03 98.41
CA GLY A 548 -54.48 82.05 99.34
C GLY A 548 -54.10 81.74 100.79
N ILE A 549 -53.15 80.82 101.01
CA ILE A 549 -52.61 80.52 102.35
C ILE A 549 -51.78 81.70 102.87
N THR A 550 -50.96 82.35 102.04
CA THR A 550 -50.21 83.55 102.40
C THR A 550 -51.15 84.66 102.88
N ASP A 551 -52.23 84.93 102.13
CA ASP A 551 -53.24 85.93 102.50
C ASP A 551 -53.92 85.58 103.82
N PHE A 552 -54.26 84.31 104.03
CA PHE A 552 -54.84 83.83 105.29
C PHE A 552 -53.88 83.98 106.48
N VAL A 553 -52.60 83.64 106.30
CA VAL A 553 -51.57 83.79 107.33
C VAL A 553 -51.34 85.26 107.68
N ASN A 554 -51.29 86.16 106.68
CA ASN A 554 -51.18 87.60 106.90
C ASN A 554 -52.40 88.14 107.66
N SER A 555 -53.62 87.75 107.25
CA SER A 555 -54.84 88.12 107.97
C SER A 555 -54.85 87.61 109.42
N THR A 556 -54.27 86.42 109.67
CA THR A 556 -54.11 85.88 111.02
C THR A 556 -53.12 86.70 111.84
N ILE A 557 -51.99 87.12 111.25
CA ILE A 557 -51.02 88.03 111.88
C ILE A 557 -51.72 89.33 112.27
N ASP A 558 -52.44 89.96 111.34
CA ASP A 558 -53.17 91.21 111.58
C ASP A 558 -54.21 91.05 112.69
N THR A 559 -55.00 89.97 112.65
CA THR A 559 -56.02 89.65 113.66
C THR A 559 -55.36 89.42 115.02
N SER A 560 -54.23 88.73 115.06
CA SER A 560 -53.49 88.46 116.27
C SER A 560 -52.88 89.72 116.87
N GLN A 561 -52.35 90.63 116.04
CA GLN A 561 -51.85 91.93 116.48
C GLN A 561 -52.97 92.82 117.02
N GLN A 562 -54.12 92.86 116.34
CA GLN A 562 -55.32 93.56 116.83
C GLN A 562 -55.80 92.97 118.16
N THR A 563 -55.86 91.64 118.27
CA THR A 563 -56.26 90.94 119.51
C THR A 563 -55.29 91.23 120.64
N ASN A 564 -53.98 91.26 120.37
CA ASN A 564 -52.94 91.63 121.33
C ASN A 564 -53.11 93.08 121.81
N MET A 565 -53.44 94.02 120.91
CA MET A 565 -53.72 95.41 121.29
C MET A 565 -55.02 95.56 122.10
N LEU A 566 -56.09 94.87 121.70
CA LEU A 566 -57.35 94.85 122.44
C LEU A 566 -57.18 94.25 123.84
N ALA A 567 -56.46 93.13 123.94
CA ALA A 567 -56.14 92.48 125.21
C ALA A 567 -55.24 93.36 126.09
N MET A 568 -54.29 94.08 125.50
CA MET A 568 -53.47 95.07 126.21
C MET A 568 -54.32 96.24 126.73
N ASN A 569 -55.21 96.79 125.92
CA ASN A 569 -56.15 97.84 126.36
C ASN A 569 -57.08 97.32 127.47
N ALA A 570 -57.58 96.09 127.36
CA ALA A 570 -58.42 95.46 128.38
C ALA A 570 -57.65 95.14 129.68
N ALA A 571 -56.36 94.78 129.60
CA ALA A 571 -55.50 94.59 130.77
C ALA A 571 -55.22 95.91 131.49
N ILE A 572 -55.03 97.01 130.74
CA ILE A 572 -54.90 98.37 131.28
C ILE A 572 -56.19 98.79 132.00
N GLU A 573 -57.35 98.57 131.38
CA GLU A 573 -58.65 98.95 131.97
C GLU A 573 -58.98 98.09 133.21
N ALA A 574 -58.63 96.80 133.19
CA ALA A 574 -58.75 95.91 134.35
C ALA A 574 -57.83 96.33 135.51
N ALA A 575 -56.65 96.90 135.24
CA ALA A 575 -55.79 97.49 136.26
C ALA A 575 -56.38 98.80 136.83
N HIS A 576 -57.07 99.59 136.01
CA HIS A 576 -57.78 100.81 136.43
C HIS A 576 -58.97 100.54 137.37
N ALA A 577 -59.68 99.41 137.19
CA ALA A 577 -60.84 99.02 137.99
C ALA A 577 -60.51 98.51 139.42
N GLY A 578 -59.23 98.41 139.81
CA GLY A 578 -58.81 97.99 141.15
C GLY A 578 -59.20 96.55 141.51
N GLU A 579 -59.63 96.29 142.76
CA GLU A 579 -59.93 94.92 143.24
C GLU A 579 -61.03 94.20 142.42
N GLN A 580 -61.98 94.94 141.85
CA GLN A 580 -63.07 94.38 141.04
C GLN A 580 -62.59 93.89 139.65
N GLY A 581 -61.41 94.32 139.18
CA GLY A 581 -60.85 93.99 137.87
C GLY A 581 -59.90 92.77 137.83
N LYS A 582 -59.53 92.19 138.99
CA LYS A 582 -58.51 91.10 139.08
C LYS A 582 -58.80 89.90 138.18
N GLY A 583 -60.05 89.43 138.12
CA GLY A 583 -60.44 88.30 137.27
C GLY A 583 -60.37 88.62 135.77
N PHE A 584 -60.70 89.86 135.40
CA PHE A 584 -60.64 90.35 134.01
C PHE A 584 -59.18 90.54 133.55
N SER A 585 -58.29 91.00 134.43
CA SER A 585 -56.86 91.17 134.13
C SER A 585 -56.17 89.84 133.78
N ILE A 586 -56.50 88.75 134.49
CA ILE A 586 -55.97 87.41 134.20
C ILE A 586 -56.43 86.92 132.82
N ILE A 587 -57.70 87.10 132.48
CA ILE A 587 -58.24 86.72 131.17
C ILE A 587 -57.58 87.53 130.06
N SER A 588 -57.43 88.85 130.24
CA SER A 588 -56.77 89.72 129.26
C SER A 588 -55.30 89.36 129.04
N GLU A 589 -54.53 89.06 130.10
CA GLU A 589 -53.13 88.62 129.95
C GLU A 589 -53.02 87.26 129.26
N GLU A 590 -53.94 86.33 129.51
CA GLU A 590 -53.97 85.04 128.81
C GLU A 590 -54.34 85.20 127.32
N ILE A 591 -55.31 86.08 126.97
CA ILE A 591 -55.63 86.42 125.58
C ILE A 591 -54.43 87.10 124.90
N ARG A 592 -53.74 88.01 125.59
CA ARG A 592 -52.52 88.68 125.08
C ARG A 592 -51.44 87.67 124.76
N LYS A 593 -51.16 86.74 125.68
CA LYS A 593 -50.18 85.67 125.49
C LYS A 593 -50.56 84.76 124.32
N LEU A 594 -51.85 84.40 124.20
CA LEU A 594 -52.35 83.59 123.08
C LEU A 594 -52.19 84.31 121.73
N ALA A 595 -52.41 85.63 121.71
CA ALA A 595 -52.21 86.47 120.54
C ALA A 595 -50.73 86.65 120.17
N VAL A 596 -49.82 86.78 121.14
CA VAL A 596 -48.37 86.78 120.86
C VAL A 596 -47.92 85.43 120.28
N ILE A 597 -48.35 84.32 120.89
CA ILE A 597 -48.05 82.97 120.39
C ILE A 597 -48.60 82.77 118.97
N THR A 598 -49.86 83.16 118.73
CA THR A 598 -50.50 83.03 117.42
C THR A 598 -49.75 83.85 116.36
N ASN A 599 -49.33 85.08 116.68
CA ASN A 599 -48.52 85.90 115.78
C ASN A 599 -47.18 85.22 115.44
N THR A 600 -46.43 84.76 116.44
CA THR A 600 -45.15 84.06 116.21
C THR A 600 -45.32 82.77 115.41
N GLN A 601 -46.39 82.00 115.63
CA GLN A 601 -46.68 80.80 114.85
C GLN A 601 -47.05 81.14 113.40
N SER A 602 -47.82 82.20 113.17
CA SER A 602 -48.15 82.69 111.84
C SER A 602 -46.93 83.25 111.10
N GLU A 603 -46.00 83.95 111.77
CA GLU A 603 -44.73 84.37 111.17
C GLU A 603 -43.87 83.18 110.73
N ASN A 604 -43.79 82.13 111.56
CA ASN A 604 -43.13 80.88 111.21
C ASN A 604 -43.80 80.18 110.02
N ALA A 605 -45.14 80.12 109.99
CA ALA A 605 -45.89 79.60 108.85
C ALA A 605 -45.59 80.42 107.57
N GLY A 606 -45.52 81.75 107.68
CA GLY A 606 -45.14 82.64 106.58
C GLY A 606 -43.72 82.39 106.05
N ASN A 607 -42.75 82.08 106.93
CA ASN A 607 -41.41 81.66 106.52
C ASN A 607 -41.41 80.35 105.74
N ILE A 608 -42.19 79.35 106.19
CA ILE A 608 -42.33 78.06 105.51
C ILE A 608 -42.96 78.25 104.11
N ILE A 609 -43.99 79.10 104.02
CA ILE A 609 -44.67 79.41 102.75
C ILE A 609 -43.71 80.08 101.77
N ARG A 610 -42.92 81.08 102.19
CA ARG A 610 -41.86 81.69 101.36
C ARG A 610 -40.82 80.67 100.89
N GLY A 611 -40.50 79.69 101.73
CA GLY A 611 -39.65 78.56 101.37
C GLY A 611 -40.28 77.71 100.26
N MET A 612 -41.58 77.42 100.35
CA MET A 612 -42.33 76.68 99.33
C MET A 612 -42.44 77.46 98.01
N GLU A 613 -42.66 78.78 98.04
CA GLU A 613 -42.67 79.63 96.84
C GLU A 613 -41.37 79.52 96.07
N LYS A 614 -40.21 79.65 96.75
CA LYS A 614 -38.90 79.45 96.13
C LYS A 614 -38.73 78.06 95.51
N GLN A 615 -39.28 77.01 96.14
CA GLN A 615 -39.25 75.65 95.59
C GLN A 615 -40.12 75.53 94.34
N PHE A 616 -41.28 76.18 94.29
CA PHE A 616 -42.13 76.18 93.10
C PHE A 616 -41.52 76.96 91.93
N ASP A 617 -40.80 78.06 92.19
CA ASP A 617 -40.04 78.76 91.16
C ASP A 617 -38.98 77.85 90.53
N LEU A 618 -38.21 77.12 91.37
CA LEU A 618 -37.23 76.14 90.89
C LEU A 618 -37.88 75.00 90.09
N ILE A 619 -39.05 74.50 90.51
CA ILE A 619 -39.80 73.48 89.77
C ILE A 619 -40.27 74.02 88.41
N THR A 620 -40.73 75.27 88.35
CA THR A 620 -41.20 75.91 87.11
C THR A 620 -40.05 76.07 86.11
N SER A 621 -38.89 76.56 86.55
CA SER A 621 -37.69 76.63 85.70
C SER A 621 -37.27 75.22 85.23
N SER A 622 -37.32 74.20 86.09
CA SER A 622 -37.02 72.82 85.68
C SER A 622 -38.01 72.27 84.64
N ILE A 623 -39.28 72.68 84.68
CA ILE A 623 -40.29 72.30 83.68
C ILE A 623 -39.96 72.93 82.33
N GLU A 624 -39.63 74.23 82.30
CA GLU A 624 -39.24 74.94 81.08
C GLU A 624 -38.01 74.29 80.42
N GLU A 625 -36.97 74.00 81.20
CA GLU A 625 -35.78 73.28 80.73
C GLU A 625 -36.13 71.91 80.12
N ARG A 626 -37.01 71.15 80.79
CA ARG A 626 -37.42 69.82 80.28
C ARG A 626 -38.27 69.91 79.01
N ILE A 627 -39.11 70.94 78.86
CA ILE A 627 -39.86 71.16 77.61
C ILE A 627 -38.88 71.48 76.47
N SER A 628 -37.92 72.37 76.71
CA SER A 628 -36.87 72.69 75.73
C SER A 628 -36.08 71.43 75.32
N ALA A 629 -35.71 70.58 76.28
CA ALA A 629 -35.01 69.33 76.00
C ALA A 629 -35.85 68.36 75.15
N ILE A 630 -37.18 68.33 75.32
CA ILE A 630 -38.08 67.52 74.48
C ILE A 630 -38.21 68.11 73.06
N ASP A 631 -38.26 69.44 72.92
CA ASP A 631 -38.26 70.10 71.61
C ASP A 631 -36.97 69.79 70.83
N ASP A 632 -35.82 69.79 71.52
CA ASP A 632 -34.54 69.35 70.94
C ASP A 632 -34.58 67.88 70.50
N ILE A 633 -35.20 66.99 71.28
CA ILE A 633 -35.39 65.59 70.91
C ILE A 633 -36.20 65.48 69.62
N PHE A 634 -37.31 66.21 69.48
CA PHE A 634 -38.12 66.19 68.26
C PHE A 634 -37.33 66.67 67.04
N SER A 635 -36.62 67.79 67.15
CA SER A 635 -35.80 68.33 66.06
C SER A 635 -34.71 67.35 65.61
N LYS A 636 -33.97 66.76 66.56
CA LYS A 636 -32.93 65.76 66.24
C LYS A 636 -33.50 64.49 65.62
N THR A 637 -34.67 64.06 66.08
CA THR A 637 -35.33 62.84 65.57
C THR A 637 -35.85 63.04 64.14
N GLN A 638 -36.38 64.22 63.82
CA GLN A 638 -36.78 64.59 62.46
C GLN A 638 -35.57 64.60 61.50
N SER A 639 -34.47 65.23 61.89
CA SER A 639 -33.24 65.22 61.09
C SER A 639 -32.68 63.81 60.88
N PHE A 640 -32.81 62.95 61.90
CA PHE A 640 -32.42 61.55 61.81
C PHE A 640 -33.30 60.77 60.83
N GLU A 641 -34.62 60.98 60.82
CA GLU A 641 -35.55 60.37 59.88
C GLU A 641 -35.24 60.77 58.43
N GLU A 642 -34.98 62.06 58.17
CA GLU A 642 -34.55 62.54 56.84
C GLU A 642 -33.27 61.85 56.37
N ASN A 643 -32.29 61.67 57.26
CA ASN A 643 -31.04 60.98 56.94
C ASN A 643 -31.27 59.49 56.67
N MET A 644 -32.17 58.83 57.40
CA MET A 644 -32.52 57.42 57.17
C MET A 644 -33.24 57.22 55.83
N ASN A 645 -34.11 58.15 55.43
CA ASN A 645 -34.75 58.09 54.11
C ASN A 645 -33.73 58.22 52.97
N LYS A 646 -32.77 59.16 53.08
CA LYS A 646 -31.67 59.27 52.12
C LYS A 646 -30.81 58.01 52.09
N LEU A 647 -30.52 57.42 53.26
CA LEU A 647 -29.74 56.18 53.33
C LEU A 647 -30.48 55.00 52.67
N LYS A 648 -31.81 54.95 52.79
CA LYS A 648 -32.64 53.96 52.11
C LYS A 648 -32.55 54.11 50.59
N GLU A 649 -32.69 55.33 50.06
CA GLU A 649 -32.58 55.60 48.62
C GLU A 649 -31.22 55.13 48.07
N ILE A 650 -30.12 55.47 48.77
CA ILE A 650 -28.77 55.01 48.39
C ILE A 650 -28.67 53.48 48.43
N THR A 651 -29.26 52.84 49.43
CA THR A 651 -29.24 51.37 49.57
C THR A 651 -30.00 50.69 48.43
N ASP A 652 -31.16 51.23 48.05
CA ASP A 652 -31.97 50.72 46.94
C ASP A 652 -31.25 50.89 45.60
N GLU A 653 -30.59 52.03 45.37
CA GLU A 653 -29.74 52.27 44.20
C GLU A 653 -28.60 51.26 44.12
N LYS A 654 -27.88 51.05 45.24
CA LYS A 654 -26.79 50.05 45.31
C LYS A 654 -27.28 48.62 45.09
N SER A 655 -28.50 48.29 45.53
CA SER A 655 -29.12 46.98 45.26
C SER A 655 -29.34 46.77 43.77
N SER A 656 -29.83 47.79 43.06
CA SER A 656 -30.00 47.73 41.60
C SER A 656 -28.66 47.55 40.88
N SER A 657 -27.66 48.38 41.22
CA SER A 657 -26.32 48.29 40.61
C SER A 657 -25.67 46.93 40.86
N SER A 658 -25.81 46.35 42.06
CA SER A 658 -25.25 45.03 42.39
C SER A 658 -25.85 43.93 41.50
N LYS A 659 -27.17 43.95 41.29
CA LYS A 659 -27.86 42.99 40.41
C LYS A 659 -27.44 43.14 38.95
N GLU A 660 -27.28 44.36 38.46
CA GLU A 660 -26.76 44.64 37.12
C GLU A 660 -25.33 44.12 36.93
N ILE A 661 -24.47 44.27 37.94
CA ILE A 661 -23.12 43.70 37.95
C ILE A 661 -23.17 42.17 37.82
N ILE A 662 -24.00 41.50 38.62
CA ILE A 662 -24.16 40.02 38.55
C ILE A 662 -24.63 39.58 37.16
N SER A 663 -25.61 40.27 36.59
CA SER A 663 -26.09 40.00 35.22
C SER A 663 -24.98 40.19 34.18
N SER A 664 -24.22 41.28 34.29
CA SER A 664 -23.13 41.59 33.36
C SER A 664 -22.01 40.56 33.44
N ILE A 665 -21.67 40.09 34.64
CA ILE A 665 -20.67 39.02 34.84
C ILE A 665 -21.13 37.72 34.19
N THR A 666 -22.42 37.39 34.27
CA THR A 666 -22.97 36.18 33.66
C THR A 666 -22.79 36.23 32.13
N ILE A 667 -23.12 37.36 31.50
CA ILE A 667 -22.92 37.56 30.06
C ILE A 667 -21.42 37.46 29.69
N LEU A 668 -20.54 38.08 30.48
CA LEU A 668 -19.09 38.02 30.25
C LEU A 668 -18.53 36.61 30.43
N TYR A 669 -19.08 35.83 31.37
CA TYR A 669 -18.71 34.45 31.60
C TYR A 669 -19.03 33.58 30.39
N ASP A 670 -20.23 33.71 29.84
CA ASP A 670 -20.64 33.01 28.62
C ASP A 670 -19.78 33.40 27.42
N ALA A 671 -19.50 34.70 27.24
CA ALA A 671 -18.63 35.17 26.16
C ALA A 671 -17.19 34.60 26.24
N ILE A 672 -16.63 34.47 27.45
CA ILE A 672 -15.31 33.86 27.62
C ILE A 672 -15.34 32.35 27.39
N LYS A 673 -16.43 31.68 27.76
CA LYS A 673 -16.64 30.27 27.45
C LYS A 673 -16.67 30.04 25.93
N ASP A 674 -17.35 30.89 25.18
CA ASP A 674 -17.37 30.83 23.71
C ASP A 674 -15.98 31.07 23.12
N ILE A 675 -15.24 32.06 23.64
CA ILE A 675 -13.84 32.30 23.24
C ILE A 675 -12.96 31.08 23.50
N ARG A 676 -13.17 30.38 24.62
CA ARG A 676 -12.43 29.15 24.96
C ARG A 676 -12.73 28.00 23.98
N GLU A 677 -13.98 27.87 23.55
CA GLU A 677 -14.36 26.89 22.54
C GLU A 677 -13.73 27.20 21.18
N GLN A 678 -13.81 28.46 20.73
CA GLN A 678 -13.16 28.91 19.50
C GLN A 678 -11.64 28.73 19.55
N TYR A 679 -11.02 29.03 20.70
CA TYR A 679 -9.59 28.79 20.92
C TYR A 679 -9.24 27.31 20.74
N THR A 680 -10.03 26.41 21.31
CA THR A 680 -9.77 24.96 21.24
C THR A 680 -9.81 24.48 19.79
N LEU A 681 -10.79 24.94 19.00
CA LEU A 681 -10.88 24.65 17.57
C LEU A 681 -9.69 25.22 16.80
N PHE A 682 -9.32 26.47 17.06
CA PHE A 682 -8.17 27.12 16.44
C PHE A 682 -6.85 26.40 16.76
N HIS A 683 -6.65 26.02 18.02
CA HIS A 683 -5.47 25.31 18.49
C HIS A 683 -5.32 23.96 17.80
N ASN A 684 -6.39 23.18 17.70
CA ASN A 684 -6.38 21.90 17.00
C ASN A 684 -6.06 22.06 15.51
N LYS A 685 -6.61 23.08 14.86
CA LYS A 685 -6.31 23.39 13.45
C LYS A 685 -4.84 23.79 13.26
N LEU A 686 -4.30 24.62 14.15
CA LEU A 686 -2.90 25.02 14.12
C LEU A 686 -1.94 23.83 14.24
N TYR A 687 -2.25 22.86 15.10
CA TYR A 687 -1.47 21.63 15.23
C TYR A 687 -1.54 20.74 13.97
N ALA A 688 -2.71 20.67 13.33
CA ALA A 688 -2.86 19.98 12.05
C ALA A 688 -2.02 20.65 10.96
N ASP A 689 -2.11 21.98 10.83
CA ASP A 689 -1.36 22.77 9.86
C ASP A 689 0.17 22.64 10.05
N LEU A 690 0.65 22.63 11.30
CA LEU A 690 2.06 22.37 11.64
C LEU A 690 2.51 20.97 11.21
N THR A 691 1.65 19.97 11.43
CA THR A 691 1.94 18.58 11.05
C THR A 691 2.00 18.44 9.53
N ASP A 692 1.06 19.05 8.82
CA ASP A 692 1.00 18.99 7.36
C ASP A 692 2.19 19.73 6.72
N LEU A 693 2.61 20.88 7.27
CA LEU A 693 3.82 21.56 6.82
C LEU A 693 5.10 20.76 7.11
N SER A 694 5.16 20.03 8.23
CA SER A 694 6.31 19.15 8.50
C SER A 694 6.44 18.01 7.49
N LYS A 695 5.31 17.39 7.11
CA LYS A 695 5.26 16.39 6.04
C LYS A 695 5.61 17.00 4.68
N LEU A 696 5.13 18.21 4.40
CA LEU A 696 5.45 18.92 3.17
C LEU A 696 6.94 19.25 3.08
N SER A 697 7.58 19.59 4.22
CA SER A 697 9.03 19.78 4.31
C SER A 697 9.79 18.49 3.96
N GLU A 698 9.40 17.36 4.55
CA GLU A 698 10.01 16.05 4.26
C GLU A 698 9.83 15.66 2.78
N LEU A 699 8.63 15.85 2.23
CA LEU A 699 8.35 15.63 0.82
C LEU A 699 9.20 16.53 -0.08
N SER A 700 9.40 17.80 0.28
CA SER A 700 10.22 18.73 -0.49
C SER A 700 11.71 18.32 -0.49
N ILE A 701 12.23 17.85 0.64
CA ILE A 701 13.59 17.29 0.73
C ILE A 701 13.74 16.06 -0.18
N ASN A 702 12.79 15.11 -0.08
CA ASN A 702 12.78 13.91 -0.92
C ASN A 702 12.66 14.23 -2.41
N ASN A 703 11.87 15.26 -2.76
CA ASN A 703 11.74 15.74 -4.12
C ASN A 703 13.07 16.34 -4.63
N GLY A 704 13.77 17.11 -3.80
CA GLY A 704 15.13 17.61 -4.10
C GLY A 704 16.10 16.48 -4.45
N ASP A 705 16.10 15.41 -3.65
CA ASP A 705 16.92 14.22 -3.92
C ASP A 705 16.51 13.48 -5.20
N ALA A 706 15.22 13.45 -5.53
CA ALA A 706 14.74 12.87 -6.78
C ALA A 706 15.19 13.69 -7.99
N ILE A 707 15.09 15.02 -7.92
CA ILE A 707 15.55 15.94 -8.97
C ILE A 707 17.06 15.73 -9.22
N ARG A 708 17.87 15.63 -8.17
CA ARG A 708 19.30 15.33 -8.28
C ARG A 708 19.58 14.03 -9.02
N ARG A 709 18.87 12.94 -8.70
CA ARG A 709 19.01 11.65 -9.40
C ARG A 709 18.61 11.73 -10.87
N VAL A 710 17.57 12.50 -11.22
CA VAL A 710 17.16 12.70 -12.61
C VAL A 710 18.23 13.49 -13.37
N SER A 711 18.83 14.51 -12.73
CA SER A 711 19.97 15.27 -13.28
C SER A 711 21.18 14.36 -13.57
N GLU A 712 21.56 13.52 -12.60
CA GLU A 712 22.65 12.53 -12.75
C GLU A 712 22.38 11.56 -13.92
N ASN A 713 21.15 11.05 -14.04
CA ASN A 713 20.76 10.16 -15.14
C ASN A 713 20.76 10.86 -16.51
N SER A 714 20.30 12.11 -16.60
CA SER A 714 20.33 12.88 -17.85
C SER A 714 21.77 13.04 -18.35
N ASN A 715 22.70 13.34 -17.43
CA ASN A 715 24.11 13.46 -17.77
C ASN A 715 24.71 12.11 -18.23
N ASP A 716 24.34 10.99 -17.59
CA ASP A 716 24.75 9.64 -18.03
C ASP A 716 24.22 9.28 -19.43
N ILE A 717 22.97 9.67 -19.75
CA ILE A 717 22.41 9.50 -21.11
C ILE A 717 23.25 10.27 -22.13
N VAL A 718 23.62 11.53 -21.84
CA VAL A 718 24.47 12.32 -22.73
C VAL A 718 25.84 11.65 -22.93
N LEU A 719 26.47 11.17 -21.86
CA LEU A 719 27.77 10.48 -21.94
C LEU A 719 27.71 9.19 -22.74
N LYS A 720 26.69 8.35 -22.51
CA LYS A 720 26.49 7.10 -23.27
C LYS A 720 26.17 7.35 -24.74
N THR A 721 25.37 8.38 -25.04
CA THR A 721 25.03 8.76 -26.41
C THR A 721 26.27 9.24 -27.17
N LYS A 722 27.18 9.99 -26.53
CA LYS A 722 28.51 10.30 -27.11
C LYS A 722 29.34 9.05 -27.43
N GLY A 723 29.25 8.00 -26.62
CA GLY A 723 29.87 6.70 -26.91
C GLY A 723 29.26 5.98 -28.13
N MET A 724 28.00 6.27 -28.48
CA MET A 724 27.40 5.75 -29.72
C MET A 724 28.01 6.39 -30.97
N ASP A 725 28.46 7.64 -30.90
CA ASP A 725 29.11 8.32 -32.03
C ASP A 725 30.41 7.60 -32.45
N GLU A 726 31.17 7.06 -31.50
CA GLU A 726 32.36 6.24 -31.77
C GLU A 726 32.01 4.93 -32.49
N ASN A 727 30.94 4.25 -32.06
CA ASN A 727 30.45 3.05 -32.71
C ASN A 727 29.93 3.32 -34.14
N ILE A 728 29.25 4.46 -34.32
CA ILE A 728 28.79 4.91 -35.65
C ILE A 728 30.00 5.22 -36.55
N SER A 729 31.04 5.87 -36.04
CA SER A 729 32.30 6.08 -36.79
C SER A 729 32.99 4.77 -37.19
N ASN A 730 32.98 3.77 -36.30
CA ASN A 730 33.50 2.44 -36.62
C ASN A 730 32.69 1.75 -37.74
N MET A 731 31.36 1.92 -37.77
CA MET A 731 30.53 1.46 -38.89
C MET A 731 30.88 2.16 -40.20
N PHE A 732 31.14 3.47 -40.19
CA PHE A 732 31.58 4.19 -41.39
C PHE A 732 32.94 3.73 -41.90
N ASN A 733 33.90 3.45 -41.01
CA ASN A 733 35.19 2.88 -41.39
C ASN A 733 35.02 1.49 -42.02
N LEU A 734 34.17 0.64 -41.44
CA LEU A 734 33.88 -0.68 -41.99
C LEU A 734 33.22 -0.61 -43.39
N VAL A 735 32.31 0.35 -43.58
CA VAL A 735 31.70 0.64 -44.90
C VAL A 735 32.79 1.01 -45.92
N LYS A 736 33.74 1.87 -45.53
CA LYS A 736 34.87 2.28 -46.38
C LYS A 736 35.80 1.11 -46.72
N ASP A 737 36.09 0.23 -45.75
CA ASP A 737 36.91 -0.96 -45.96
C ASP A 737 36.24 -1.94 -46.95
N ILE A 738 34.91 -2.08 -46.88
CA ILE A 738 34.14 -2.91 -47.82
C ILE A 738 34.15 -2.30 -49.23
N GLU A 739 34.07 -0.97 -49.36
CA GLU A 739 34.20 -0.28 -50.65
C GLU A 739 35.60 -0.46 -51.28
N GLU A 740 36.67 -0.52 -50.47
CA GLU A 740 38.03 -0.81 -50.97
C GLU A 740 38.17 -2.25 -51.48
N ILE A 741 37.57 -3.23 -50.79
CA ILE A 741 37.53 -4.64 -51.24
C ILE A 741 36.77 -4.77 -52.57
N SER A 742 35.68 -4.00 -52.75
CA SER A 742 34.89 -3.97 -54.00
C SER A 742 35.76 -3.57 -55.21
N LYS A 743 36.67 -2.60 -55.05
CA LYS A 743 37.61 -2.15 -56.10
C LYS A 743 38.66 -3.20 -56.48
N VAL A 744 39.03 -4.10 -55.56
CA VAL A 744 39.94 -5.23 -55.87
C VAL A 744 39.29 -6.23 -56.81
N GLY A 745 37.96 -6.38 -56.76
CA GLY A 745 37.19 -7.22 -57.68
C GLY A 745 37.22 -6.74 -59.13
N ASP A 746 37.33 -5.43 -59.35
CA ASP A 746 37.41 -4.84 -60.70
C ASP A 746 38.80 -5.03 -61.35
N ASN A 747 39.89 -5.10 -60.56
CA ASN A 747 41.26 -5.29 -61.05
C ASN A 747 41.57 -6.73 -61.56
N LEU A 748 40.73 -7.71 -61.25
CA LEU A 748 40.89 -9.10 -61.72
C LEU A 748 40.45 -9.30 -63.19
N GLN A 749 40.00 -8.23 -63.87
CA GLN A 749 39.45 -8.29 -65.22
C GLN A 749 40.53 -8.37 -66.33
N GLU A 750 41.75 -7.89 -66.11
CA GLU A 750 42.77 -7.79 -67.17
C GLU A 750 43.47 -9.11 -67.54
N THR A 751 43.32 -10.19 -66.75
CA THR A 751 44.09 -11.44 -66.94
C THR A 751 43.32 -12.64 -67.50
N SER A 752 42.02 -12.52 -67.85
CA SER A 752 41.22 -13.70 -68.26
C SER A 752 40.88 -13.82 -69.76
N THR A 753 41.33 -12.91 -70.61
CA THR A 753 41.13 -13.04 -72.07
C THR A 753 42.18 -13.96 -72.68
N TYR A 754 41.87 -15.26 -72.84
CA TYR A 754 42.15 -16.09 -74.04
C TYR A 754 42.04 -17.60 -73.72
N TYR A 755 40.83 -18.17 -73.68
CA TYR A 755 40.63 -19.62 -73.83
C TYR A 755 39.21 -19.87 -74.38
N ASP A 756 39.14 -20.49 -75.57
CA ASP A 756 37.87 -20.86 -76.19
C ASP A 756 37.18 -21.96 -75.39
N SER A 757 35.89 -21.75 -75.11
CA SER A 757 35.04 -22.68 -74.39
C SER A 757 34.73 -23.90 -75.24
N ILE A 758 35.08 -25.09 -74.78
CA ILE A 758 34.49 -26.34 -75.27
C ILE A 758 33.30 -26.70 -74.37
N ASP A 759 32.13 -26.86 -74.97
CA ASP A 759 30.90 -27.24 -74.27
C ASP A 759 30.95 -28.73 -73.89
N PHE A 760 31.14 -28.98 -72.59
CA PHE A 760 31.25 -30.33 -72.03
C PHE A 760 29.92 -31.10 -72.08
N ASP A 761 28.77 -30.39 -72.19
CA ASP A 761 27.46 -31.03 -72.33
C ASP A 761 27.23 -31.62 -73.72
N GLU A 762 27.87 -31.08 -74.76
CA GLU A 762 27.80 -31.63 -76.13
C GLU A 762 28.62 -32.94 -76.27
N THR A 763 29.69 -33.08 -75.50
CA THR A 763 30.53 -34.29 -75.49
C THR A 763 29.92 -35.42 -74.67
N LEU A 764 29.22 -35.11 -73.58
CA LEU A 764 28.51 -36.11 -72.76
C LEU A 764 27.24 -36.65 -73.45
N LYS A 765 26.58 -35.84 -74.29
CA LYS A 765 25.41 -36.24 -75.09
C LYS A 765 25.67 -37.43 -76.02
N ASN A 766 26.89 -37.60 -76.53
CA ASN A 766 27.20 -38.65 -77.50
C ASN A 766 27.50 -40.05 -76.90
N LYS A 767 27.49 -40.24 -75.56
CA LYS A 767 27.86 -41.53 -74.94
C LYS A 767 26.88 -42.16 -73.95
N ILE A 768 25.69 -41.60 -73.72
CA ILE A 768 24.64 -42.24 -72.89
C ILE A 768 23.36 -42.42 -73.73
N ASN A 769 23.39 -43.44 -74.59
CA ASN A 769 22.32 -43.71 -75.55
C ASN A 769 21.29 -44.72 -74.99
N ILE A 770 20.42 -44.28 -74.07
CA ILE A 770 19.29 -45.12 -73.55
C ILE A 770 17.92 -44.37 -73.59
N GLY A 771 17.89 -43.10 -74.01
CA GLY A 771 16.68 -42.27 -73.96
C GLY A 771 15.70 -42.34 -75.16
N GLU A 772 16.11 -42.84 -76.33
CA GLU A 772 15.35 -42.62 -77.58
C GLU A 772 14.07 -43.49 -77.77
N ASN A 773 13.69 -44.36 -76.83
CA ASN A 773 12.60 -45.33 -77.02
C ASN A 773 11.32 -45.09 -76.21
N ALA A 774 11.09 -43.88 -75.68
CA ALA A 774 9.87 -43.53 -74.94
C ALA A 774 8.72 -43.11 -75.89
N PHE A 775 7.55 -43.74 -75.77
CA PHE A 775 6.41 -43.51 -76.68
C PHE A 775 5.11 -43.18 -75.93
N ALA A 776 4.32 -42.24 -76.47
CA ALA A 776 2.97 -41.96 -76.01
C ALA A 776 1.95 -42.94 -76.62
N THR A 777 0.95 -43.36 -75.84
CA THR A 777 -0.13 -44.23 -76.34
C THR A 777 -1.22 -43.42 -77.06
N PHE A 778 -1.99 -44.07 -77.94
CA PHE A 778 -3.15 -43.42 -78.59
C PHE A 778 -4.15 -42.82 -77.58
N LYS A 779 -4.30 -43.43 -76.41
CA LYS A 779 -5.17 -42.91 -75.36
C LYS A 779 -4.68 -41.58 -74.81
N PHE A 780 -3.37 -41.44 -74.62
CA PHE A 780 -2.77 -40.17 -74.21
C PHE A 780 -2.93 -39.11 -75.29
N ILE A 781 -2.65 -39.46 -76.55
CA ILE A 781 -2.76 -38.56 -77.70
C ILE A 781 -4.20 -38.05 -77.85
N LYS A 782 -5.20 -38.93 -77.75
CA LYS A 782 -6.62 -38.53 -77.79
C LYS A 782 -6.97 -37.54 -76.66
N ASN A 783 -6.48 -37.79 -75.44
CA ASN A 783 -6.69 -36.88 -74.32
C ASN A 783 -5.95 -35.54 -74.50
N MET A 784 -4.75 -35.58 -75.07
CA MET A 784 -3.94 -34.40 -75.38
C MET A 784 -4.63 -33.54 -76.43
N TYR A 785 -5.17 -34.14 -77.49
CA TYR A 785 -6.01 -33.45 -78.48
C TYR A 785 -7.21 -32.75 -77.83
N SER A 786 -7.93 -33.45 -76.95
CA SER A 786 -9.07 -32.86 -76.22
C SER A 786 -8.65 -31.74 -75.26
N TYR A 787 -7.49 -31.86 -74.62
CA TYR A 787 -6.92 -30.81 -73.77
C TYR A 787 -6.55 -29.56 -74.57
N MET A 788 -5.87 -29.74 -75.70
CA MET A 788 -5.46 -28.64 -76.58
C MET A 788 -6.68 -27.87 -77.10
N ILE A 789 -7.74 -28.56 -77.49
CA ILE A 789 -9.00 -27.92 -77.90
C ILE A 789 -9.67 -27.20 -76.73
N ASN A 790 -9.61 -27.76 -75.51
CA ASN A 790 -10.22 -27.15 -74.33
C ASN A 790 -9.53 -25.82 -73.97
N ILE A 791 -8.19 -25.78 -74.04
CA ILE A 791 -7.40 -24.58 -73.71
C ILE A 791 -7.48 -23.52 -74.81
N VAL A 792 -7.30 -23.93 -76.07
CA VAL A 792 -7.11 -22.98 -77.17
C VAL A 792 -8.44 -22.60 -77.84
N GLY A 793 -9.47 -23.41 -77.68
CA GLY A 793 -10.74 -23.28 -78.40
C GLY A 793 -10.68 -23.93 -79.78
N LYS A 794 -11.82 -24.42 -80.26
CA LYS A 794 -11.90 -25.23 -81.50
C LYS A 794 -11.47 -24.43 -82.73
N ASP A 795 -11.75 -23.13 -82.77
CA ASP A 795 -11.47 -22.26 -83.91
C ASP A 795 -9.97 -21.90 -84.02
N ASN A 796 -9.25 -21.84 -82.89
CA ASN A 796 -7.82 -21.50 -82.85
C ASN A 796 -6.89 -22.72 -82.85
N PHE A 797 -7.43 -23.93 -82.75
CA PHE A 797 -6.65 -25.16 -82.70
C PHE A 797 -5.78 -25.36 -83.97
N ASN A 798 -6.28 -24.94 -85.13
CA ASN A 798 -5.51 -25.02 -86.38
C ASN A 798 -4.29 -24.10 -86.38
N ASN A 799 -4.37 -22.93 -85.74
CA ASN A 799 -3.25 -21.99 -85.62
C ASN A 799 -2.15 -22.57 -84.71
N LEU A 800 -2.54 -23.26 -83.63
CA LEU A 800 -1.58 -23.99 -82.79
C LEU A 800 -0.94 -25.17 -83.55
N LEU A 801 -1.68 -25.86 -84.42
CA LEU A 801 -1.14 -26.94 -85.25
C LEU A 801 -0.08 -26.45 -86.25
N GLU A 802 -0.14 -25.21 -86.72
CA GLU A 802 0.88 -24.65 -87.61
C GLU A 802 2.19 -24.30 -86.90
N LYS A 803 2.14 -24.06 -85.59
CA LYS A 803 3.32 -23.70 -84.77
C LYS A 803 4.05 -24.90 -84.16
N ILE A 804 3.43 -26.07 -84.10
CA ILE A 804 4.11 -27.30 -83.67
C ILE A 804 4.81 -27.95 -84.87
N SER A 805 5.87 -28.73 -84.61
CA SER A 805 6.64 -29.40 -85.68
C SER A 805 5.75 -30.29 -86.57
N GLU A 806 6.10 -30.42 -87.85
CA GLU A 806 5.33 -31.23 -88.82
C GLU A 806 5.11 -32.69 -88.35
N GLU A 807 6.09 -33.28 -87.67
CA GLU A 807 5.93 -34.60 -87.04
C GLU A 807 4.84 -34.63 -85.96
N SER A 808 4.74 -33.58 -85.15
CA SER A 808 3.70 -33.42 -84.11
C SER A 808 2.35 -33.11 -84.75
N LYS A 809 2.33 -32.31 -85.82
CA LYS A 809 1.13 -31.89 -86.55
C LYS A 809 0.41 -33.09 -87.18
N LEU A 810 1.15 -34.04 -87.76
CA LEU A 810 0.60 -35.30 -88.29
C LEU A 810 -0.17 -36.13 -87.26
N ILE A 811 0.16 -36.01 -85.96
CA ILE A 811 -0.53 -36.73 -84.87
C ILE A 811 -1.94 -36.16 -84.64
N TYR A 812 -2.07 -34.84 -84.74
CA TYR A 812 -3.23 -34.11 -84.24
C TYR A 812 -4.18 -33.60 -85.32
N ILE A 813 -3.77 -33.62 -86.60
CA ILE A 813 -4.61 -33.19 -87.73
C ILE A 813 -5.74 -34.19 -88.04
N ASP A 814 -5.48 -35.51 -87.90
CA ASP A 814 -6.46 -36.58 -88.04
C ASP A 814 -6.32 -37.61 -86.92
N ILE A 815 -6.94 -37.28 -85.78
CA ILE A 815 -6.93 -38.11 -84.57
C ILE A 815 -7.53 -39.51 -84.79
N LYS A 816 -8.36 -39.72 -85.83
CA LYS A 816 -8.92 -41.05 -86.13
C LYS A 816 -7.86 -41.97 -86.77
N LYS A 817 -6.97 -41.42 -87.60
CA LYS A 817 -5.84 -42.15 -88.19
C LYS A 817 -4.73 -42.44 -87.18
N ALA A 818 -4.53 -41.59 -86.18
CA ALA A 818 -3.56 -41.82 -85.10
C ALA A 818 -3.80 -43.12 -84.29
N LYS A 819 -5.00 -43.73 -84.37
CA LYS A 819 -5.30 -45.03 -83.74
C LYS A 819 -4.50 -46.20 -84.33
N TYR A 820 -4.12 -46.11 -85.60
CA TYR A 820 -3.45 -47.20 -86.33
C TYR A 820 -1.93 -47.08 -86.36
N ILE A 821 -1.38 -45.97 -85.86
CA ILE A 821 0.06 -45.71 -85.79
C ILE A 821 0.56 -46.17 -84.40
N LYS A 822 1.51 -47.12 -84.37
CA LYS A 822 1.88 -47.85 -83.15
C LYS A 822 2.94 -47.18 -82.27
N ARG A 823 3.67 -46.17 -82.75
CA ARG A 823 4.78 -45.53 -82.02
C ARG A 823 4.90 -44.05 -82.39
N PHE A 824 4.55 -43.17 -81.46
CA PHE A 824 4.85 -41.74 -81.55
C PHE A 824 5.81 -41.38 -80.42
N GLY A 825 6.93 -40.75 -80.77
CA GLY A 825 7.95 -40.33 -79.80
C GLY A 825 7.36 -39.37 -78.78
N LEU A 826 7.83 -39.46 -77.53
CA LEU A 826 7.32 -38.63 -76.43
C LEU A 826 7.49 -37.12 -76.71
N SER A 827 8.57 -36.73 -77.39
CA SER A 827 8.83 -35.34 -77.79
C SER A 827 7.70 -34.76 -78.64
N SER A 828 7.40 -35.41 -79.77
CA SER A 828 6.43 -34.93 -80.76
C SER A 828 4.98 -35.09 -80.27
N ALA A 829 4.71 -36.11 -79.45
CA ALA A 829 3.38 -36.33 -78.91
C ALA A 829 3.06 -35.48 -77.67
N PHE A 830 4.05 -35.03 -76.89
CA PHE A 830 3.82 -34.41 -75.59
C PHE A 830 4.64 -33.14 -75.34
N THR A 831 5.97 -33.22 -75.40
CA THR A 831 6.86 -32.12 -75.00
C THR A 831 6.74 -30.90 -75.91
N ILE A 832 6.80 -31.10 -77.23
CA ILE A 832 6.73 -30.00 -78.22
C ILE A 832 5.38 -29.27 -78.15
N PRO A 833 4.22 -29.94 -78.19
CA PRO A 833 2.94 -29.25 -78.06
C PRO A 833 2.79 -28.49 -76.74
N ILE A 834 3.30 -29.02 -75.63
CA ILE A 834 3.22 -28.35 -74.32
C ILE A 834 4.10 -27.11 -74.25
N ASN A 835 5.29 -27.15 -74.84
CA ASN A 835 6.19 -25.99 -74.87
C ASN A 835 5.59 -24.85 -75.70
N VAL A 836 5.01 -25.16 -76.87
CA VAL A 836 4.31 -24.17 -77.69
C VAL A 836 3.10 -23.59 -76.95
N ILE A 837 2.31 -24.41 -76.24
CA ILE A 837 1.21 -23.91 -75.40
C ILE A 837 1.74 -23.01 -74.27
N ASN A 838 2.85 -23.36 -73.63
CA ASN A 838 3.44 -22.55 -72.57
C ASN A 838 3.90 -21.17 -73.08
N GLU A 839 4.54 -21.13 -74.24
CA GLU A 839 5.02 -19.89 -74.86
C GLU A 839 3.85 -18.99 -75.29
N ASP A 840 2.90 -19.54 -76.05
CA ASP A 840 1.81 -18.76 -76.65
C ASP A 840 0.71 -18.37 -75.64
N PHE A 841 0.32 -19.28 -74.73
CA PHE A 841 -0.87 -19.09 -73.88
C PHE A 841 -0.53 -18.79 -72.43
N TYR A 842 0.62 -19.25 -71.95
CA TYR A 842 1.04 -19.04 -70.56
C TYR A 842 2.21 -18.06 -70.42
N LYS A 843 2.57 -17.33 -71.49
CA LYS A 843 3.62 -16.29 -71.52
C LYS A 843 4.95 -16.75 -70.88
N GLY A 844 5.36 -17.98 -71.14
CA GLY A 844 6.60 -18.55 -70.60
C GLY A 844 6.52 -19.07 -69.16
N SER A 845 5.37 -18.97 -68.48
CA SER A 845 5.15 -19.70 -67.22
C SER A 845 4.96 -21.19 -67.53
N LYS A 846 5.70 -22.09 -66.85
CA LYS A 846 5.66 -23.57 -67.07
C LYS A 846 4.34 -24.24 -66.62
N ASN A 847 3.23 -23.50 -66.63
CA ASN A 847 1.94 -23.90 -66.05
C ASN A 847 1.13 -24.88 -66.92
N ALA A 848 1.37 -24.95 -68.23
CA ALA A 848 0.63 -25.88 -69.12
C ALA A 848 0.90 -27.35 -68.79
N ILE A 849 2.07 -27.70 -68.24
CA ILE A 849 2.39 -29.07 -67.79
C ILE A 849 1.53 -29.43 -66.58
N THR A 850 1.47 -28.52 -65.61
CA THR A 850 0.67 -28.66 -64.39
C THR A 850 -0.81 -28.77 -64.71
N ASP A 851 -1.32 -27.92 -65.61
CA ASP A 851 -2.72 -27.96 -66.03
C ASP A 851 -3.05 -29.20 -66.86
N LYS A 852 -2.10 -29.70 -67.66
CA LYS A 852 -2.27 -30.98 -68.36
C LYS A 852 -2.34 -32.16 -67.40
N ALA A 853 -1.48 -32.20 -66.38
CA ALA A 853 -1.51 -33.25 -65.35
C ALA A 853 -2.84 -33.22 -64.58
N LYS A 854 -3.32 -32.02 -64.20
CA LYS A 854 -4.63 -31.82 -63.58
C LYS A 854 -5.78 -32.25 -64.49
N TYR A 855 -5.73 -31.92 -65.78
CA TYR A 855 -6.74 -32.33 -66.76
C TYR A 855 -6.82 -33.85 -66.89
N ASP A 856 -5.67 -34.52 -67.00
CA ASP A 856 -5.63 -35.98 -67.10
C ASP A 856 -6.12 -36.68 -65.84
N PHE A 857 -5.77 -36.15 -64.66
CA PHE A 857 -6.38 -36.60 -63.40
C PHE A 857 -7.89 -36.41 -63.42
N ASN A 858 -8.36 -35.29 -63.99
CA ASN A 858 -9.78 -34.97 -64.04
C ASN A 858 -10.60 -35.86 -64.99
N GLN A 859 -9.98 -36.42 -66.03
CA GLN A 859 -10.61 -37.38 -66.95
C GLN A 859 -10.74 -38.80 -66.37
N LEU A 860 -10.25 -39.06 -65.15
CA LEU A 860 -10.55 -40.30 -64.45
C LEU A 860 -12.05 -40.37 -64.12
N SER A 861 -12.68 -41.50 -64.42
CA SER A 861 -14.11 -41.73 -64.12
C SER A 861 -14.41 -41.46 -62.64
N SER A 862 -15.60 -40.92 -62.33
CA SER A 862 -16.01 -40.57 -60.96
C SER A 862 -15.84 -41.72 -59.96
N PHE A 863 -16.18 -42.96 -60.37
CA PHE A 863 -15.96 -44.17 -59.56
C PHE A 863 -14.49 -44.39 -59.18
N LYS A 864 -13.56 -44.06 -60.08
CA LYS A 864 -12.13 -44.24 -59.88
C LYS A 864 -11.52 -43.17 -58.97
N LYS A 865 -11.94 -41.91 -59.13
CA LYS A 865 -11.60 -40.84 -58.17
C LYS A 865 -12.19 -41.10 -56.78
N PHE A 866 -13.40 -41.65 -56.71
CA PHE A 866 -14.00 -42.10 -55.46
C PHE A 866 -13.21 -43.25 -54.84
N SER A 867 -12.82 -44.26 -55.62
CA SER A 867 -12.03 -45.40 -55.11
C SER A 867 -10.69 -44.98 -54.49
N ILE A 868 -10.02 -43.95 -55.03
CA ILE A 868 -8.74 -43.43 -54.51
C ILE A 868 -8.87 -42.95 -53.05
N ARG A 869 -10.03 -42.39 -52.65
CA ARG A 869 -10.27 -41.94 -51.27
C ARG A 869 -10.21 -43.07 -50.24
N PHE A 870 -10.46 -44.31 -50.66
CA PHE A 870 -10.48 -45.48 -49.76
C PHE A 870 -9.21 -46.34 -49.85
N LEU A 871 -8.33 -46.13 -50.84
CA LEU A 871 -7.07 -46.88 -50.97
C LEU A 871 -6.03 -46.41 -49.96
N SER A 872 -5.31 -47.32 -49.28
CA SER A 872 -4.23 -46.99 -48.35
C SER A 872 -2.90 -47.67 -48.71
N GLY A 873 -1.79 -47.11 -48.22
CA GLY A 873 -0.45 -47.68 -48.33
C GLY A 873 -0.04 -48.03 -49.75
N LYS A 874 0.39 -49.29 -49.96
CA LYS A 874 0.91 -49.80 -51.24
C LYS A 874 -0.10 -49.73 -52.39
N SER A 875 -1.40 -49.80 -52.10
CA SER A 875 -2.46 -49.76 -53.12
C SER A 875 -2.66 -48.34 -53.67
N LEU A 876 -2.58 -47.33 -52.80
CA LEU A 876 -2.61 -45.92 -53.22
C LEU A 876 -1.35 -45.57 -54.02
N ALA A 877 -0.18 -46.02 -53.55
CA ALA A 877 1.09 -45.76 -54.22
C ALA A 877 1.16 -46.36 -55.65
N LYS A 878 0.54 -47.52 -55.87
CA LYS A 878 0.51 -48.17 -57.19
C LYS A 878 -0.41 -47.48 -58.22
N VAL A 879 -1.24 -46.51 -57.82
CA VAL A 879 -2.18 -45.84 -58.74
C VAL A 879 -1.43 -45.15 -59.88
N ILE A 880 -0.33 -44.43 -59.59
CA ILE A 880 0.45 -43.72 -60.61
C ILE A 880 1.14 -44.68 -61.58
N ILE A 881 1.68 -45.81 -61.08
CA ILE A 881 2.32 -46.84 -61.92
C ILE A 881 1.29 -47.41 -62.91
N ASN A 882 0.10 -47.75 -62.42
CA ASN A 882 -0.98 -48.29 -63.25
C ASN A 882 -1.53 -47.26 -64.24
N PHE A 883 -1.50 -45.97 -63.87
CA PHE A 883 -1.87 -44.88 -64.74
C PHE A 883 -0.84 -44.72 -65.87
N ASN A 884 0.45 -44.62 -65.54
CA ASN A 884 1.57 -44.53 -66.49
C ASN A 884 1.50 -45.62 -67.56
N LYS A 885 1.35 -46.90 -67.17
CA LYS A 885 1.24 -48.04 -68.10
C LYS A 885 0.11 -47.92 -69.13
N LYS A 886 -0.92 -47.11 -68.85
CA LYS A 886 -2.05 -46.88 -69.77
C LYS A 886 -1.83 -45.73 -70.74
N ILE A 887 -0.93 -44.80 -70.42
CA ILE A 887 -0.73 -43.56 -71.19
C ILE A 887 0.64 -43.48 -71.88
N PHE A 888 1.68 -44.10 -71.32
CA PHE A 888 3.02 -44.15 -71.90
C PHE A 888 3.57 -45.58 -71.98
N LYS A 889 4.50 -45.80 -72.90
CA LYS A 889 5.31 -47.02 -73.02
C LYS A 889 6.79 -46.66 -72.87
N ASN A 890 7.53 -47.56 -72.22
CA ASN A 890 8.96 -47.44 -71.92
C ASN A 890 9.33 -46.23 -71.02
N ILE A 891 8.36 -45.66 -70.31
CA ILE A 891 8.62 -44.78 -69.16
C ILE A 891 8.45 -45.64 -67.91
N ASN A 892 9.53 -45.82 -67.15
CA ASN A 892 9.50 -46.63 -65.92
C ASN A 892 9.50 -45.72 -64.69
N ILE A 893 8.37 -45.73 -63.97
CA ILE A 893 8.26 -45.17 -62.62
C ILE A 893 8.04 -46.32 -61.65
N GLU A 894 8.94 -46.43 -60.67
CA GLU A 894 8.90 -47.49 -59.67
C GLU A 894 8.86 -46.95 -58.25
N ILE A 895 8.32 -47.74 -57.34
CA ILE A 895 8.30 -47.38 -55.92
C ILE A 895 9.53 -48.01 -55.28
N VAL A 896 10.41 -47.16 -54.76
CA VAL A 896 11.66 -47.59 -54.10
C VAL A 896 11.42 -47.85 -52.62
N LYS A 897 10.59 -47.03 -51.97
CA LYS A 897 10.29 -47.18 -50.54
C LYS A 897 8.86 -46.78 -50.22
N ILE A 898 8.21 -47.54 -49.33
CA ILE A 898 6.90 -47.21 -48.75
C ILE A 898 7.00 -47.33 -47.23
N GLU A 899 6.65 -46.25 -46.55
CA GLU A 899 6.54 -46.15 -45.09
C GLU A 899 5.14 -45.65 -44.72
N LYS A 900 4.84 -45.58 -43.41
CA LYS A 900 3.48 -45.32 -42.90
C LYS A 900 2.82 -44.04 -43.44
N ARG A 901 3.62 -43.00 -43.70
CA ARG A 901 3.20 -41.68 -44.22
C ARG A 901 4.14 -41.12 -45.28
N LYS A 902 4.91 -42.00 -45.96
CA LYS A 902 5.92 -41.59 -46.94
C LYS A 902 6.04 -42.63 -48.05
N VAL A 903 6.09 -42.19 -49.30
CA VAL A 903 6.43 -43.02 -50.46
C VAL A 903 7.49 -42.33 -51.28
N ILE A 904 8.48 -43.10 -51.72
CA ILE A 904 9.54 -42.64 -52.62
C ILE A 904 9.39 -43.33 -53.95
N TYR A 905 9.28 -42.55 -55.03
CA TYR A 905 9.28 -43.03 -56.41
C TYR A 905 10.56 -42.67 -57.12
N HIS A 906 11.10 -43.57 -57.95
CA HIS A 906 12.15 -43.25 -58.91
C HIS A 906 11.57 -43.26 -60.32
N LEU A 907 11.78 -42.16 -61.02
CA LEU A 907 11.65 -42.07 -62.47
C LEU A 907 13.05 -42.18 -63.06
N HIS A 908 13.25 -43.15 -63.96
CA HIS A 908 14.53 -43.31 -64.65
C HIS A 908 14.82 -42.09 -65.52
N TYR A 909 16.06 -41.59 -65.48
CA TYR A 909 16.46 -40.40 -66.21
C TYR A 909 16.45 -40.61 -67.74
N PHE A 910 15.96 -39.62 -68.47
CA PHE A 910 15.98 -39.55 -69.93
C PHE A 910 16.76 -38.29 -70.35
N SER A 911 17.90 -38.46 -71.01
CA SER A 911 18.65 -37.33 -71.58
C SER A 911 17.86 -36.72 -72.74
N ASN A 912 17.76 -35.39 -72.78
CA ASN A 912 17.12 -34.54 -73.80
C ASN A 912 15.63 -34.16 -73.64
N TYR A 913 15.02 -34.25 -72.45
CA TYR A 913 13.68 -33.67 -72.24
C TYR A 913 13.70 -32.69 -71.07
N ASP A 914 13.28 -31.44 -71.33
CA ASP A 914 13.42 -30.24 -70.50
C ASP A 914 12.58 -30.23 -69.20
N LEU A 915 12.89 -31.15 -68.26
CA LEU A 915 12.19 -31.37 -66.97
C LEU A 915 10.66 -31.55 -67.09
N THR A 916 10.15 -31.79 -68.30
CA THR A 916 8.72 -31.68 -68.63
C THR A 916 7.95 -32.90 -68.13
N ILE A 917 8.51 -34.09 -68.32
CA ILE A 917 7.90 -35.33 -67.84
C ILE A 917 8.02 -35.43 -66.32
N GLU A 918 9.10 -34.88 -65.77
CA GLU A 918 9.38 -34.87 -64.34
C GLU A 918 8.32 -34.06 -63.59
N ASN A 919 8.02 -32.87 -64.09
CA ASN A 919 7.00 -31.99 -63.54
C ASN A 919 5.57 -32.53 -63.75
N TYR A 920 5.31 -33.21 -64.87
CA TYR A 920 4.02 -33.90 -65.07
C TYR A 920 3.77 -34.96 -63.99
N TYR A 921 4.78 -35.77 -63.66
CA TYR A 921 4.64 -36.78 -62.59
C TYR A 921 4.56 -36.17 -61.20
N TYR A 922 5.33 -35.11 -60.93
CA TYR A 922 5.21 -34.35 -59.68
C TYR A 922 3.76 -33.96 -59.39
N GLU A 923 3.10 -33.32 -60.37
CA GLU A 923 1.71 -32.88 -60.21
C GLU A 923 0.69 -34.01 -60.21
N MET A 924 0.87 -35.03 -61.06
CA MET A 924 -0.04 -36.16 -61.12
C MET A 924 -0.02 -36.96 -59.81
N ILE A 925 1.16 -37.18 -59.23
CA ILE A 925 1.33 -37.84 -57.94
C ILE A 925 0.70 -36.98 -56.83
N GLY A 926 0.98 -35.68 -56.81
CA GLY A 926 0.38 -34.74 -55.86
C GLY A 926 -1.15 -34.80 -55.89
N ASN A 927 -1.77 -34.78 -57.07
CA ASN A 927 -3.23 -34.83 -57.20
C ASN A 927 -3.84 -36.17 -56.76
N ILE A 928 -3.15 -37.30 -57.00
CA ILE A 928 -3.60 -38.62 -56.52
C ILE A 928 -3.64 -38.65 -54.99
N PHE A 929 -2.60 -38.12 -54.32
CA PHE A 929 -2.54 -38.11 -52.86
C PHE A 929 -3.46 -37.06 -52.26
N ARG A 930 -3.55 -35.85 -52.84
CA ARG A 930 -4.49 -34.79 -52.42
C ARG A 930 -5.95 -35.24 -52.54
N GLN A 931 -6.30 -36.11 -53.49
CA GLN A 931 -7.66 -36.65 -53.59
C GLN A 931 -8.10 -37.41 -52.32
N LYS A 932 -7.16 -38.03 -51.61
CA LYS A 932 -7.39 -38.72 -50.33
C LYS A 932 -7.04 -37.85 -49.12
N TYR A 933 -5.95 -37.09 -49.20
CA TYR A 933 -5.36 -36.29 -48.13
C TYR A 933 -5.20 -34.83 -48.58
N PRO A 934 -6.30 -34.09 -48.74
CA PRO A 934 -6.30 -32.79 -49.43
C PRO A 934 -5.42 -31.72 -48.78
N ASN A 935 -5.23 -31.78 -47.45
CA ASN A 935 -4.53 -30.75 -46.68
C ASN A 935 -3.25 -31.24 -46.00
N SER A 936 -2.85 -32.50 -46.21
CA SER A 936 -1.68 -33.06 -45.53
C SER A 936 -0.65 -33.70 -46.46
N SER A 937 -0.95 -33.87 -47.76
CA SER A 937 0.00 -34.46 -48.70
C SER A 937 0.92 -33.43 -49.34
N GLU A 938 2.22 -33.65 -49.26
CA GLU A 938 3.27 -32.89 -49.93
C GLU A 938 4.10 -33.82 -50.83
N VAL A 939 4.61 -33.28 -51.94
CA VAL A 939 5.54 -33.96 -52.83
C VAL A 939 6.79 -33.11 -52.93
N ALA A 940 7.96 -33.71 -52.77
CA ALA A 940 9.26 -33.08 -53.04
C ALA A 940 9.96 -33.84 -54.18
N ILE A 941 10.67 -33.11 -55.03
CA ILE A 941 11.46 -33.68 -56.13
C ILE A 941 12.95 -33.48 -55.84
N THR A 942 13.75 -34.52 -56.04
CA THR A 942 15.21 -34.49 -55.87
C THR A 942 15.87 -35.33 -56.94
N GLU A 943 17.17 -35.13 -57.18
CA GLU A 943 17.96 -36.01 -58.04
C GLU A 943 18.74 -36.99 -57.16
N SER A 944 18.75 -38.26 -57.56
CA SER A 944 19.39 -39.34 -56.83
C SER A 944 20.17 -40.22 -57.78
N ILE A 945 21.34 -40.69 -57.33
CA ILE A 945 22.18 -41.61 -58.10
C ILE A 945 22.09 -42.97 -57.43
N SER A 946 21.64 -43.98 -58.17
CA SER A 946 21.52 -45.35 -57.68
C SER A 946 22.04 -46.32 -58.73
N LYS A 947 22.84 -47.33 -58.34
CA LYS A 947 23.39 -48.34 -59.26
C LYS A 947 24.06 -47.76 -60.54
N GLY A 948 24.64 -46.56 -60.47
CA GLY A 948 25.32 -45.91 -61.60
C GLY A 948 24.41 -45.20 -62.60
N TYR A 949 23.11 -45.03 -62.31
CA TYR A 949 22.18 -44.23 -63.11
C TYR A 949 21.66 -43.05 -62.29
N ILE A 950 21.39 -41.94 -62.97
CA ILE A 950 20.70 -40.78 -62.41
C ILE A 950 19.19 -41.07 -62.45
N TYR A 951 18.49 -40.75 -61.38
CA TYR A 951 17.05 -40.87 -61.26
C TYR A 951 16.47 -39.57 -60.72
N THR A 952 15.26 -39.25 -61.17
CA THR A 952 14.43 -38.26 -60.50
C THR A 952 13.64 -38.95 -59.40
N GLU A 953 13.89 -38.54 -58.16
CA GLU A 953 13.27 -39.08 -56.96
C GLU A 953 12.12 -38.18 -56.50
N TYR A 954 10.93 -38.76 -56.38
CA TYR A 954 9.76 -38.10 -55.80
C TYR A 954 9.50 -38.62 -54.40
N ILE A 955 9.55 -37.74 -53.42
CA ILE A 955 9.25 -38.03 -52.03
C ILE A 955 7.87 -37.47 -51.71
N VAL A 956 6.90 -38.36 -51.52
CA VAL A 956 5.54 -38.00 -51.13
C VAL A 956 5.34 -38.27 -49.66
N THR A 957 4.88 -37.29 -48.88
CA THR A 957 4.54 -37.42 -47.46
C THR A 957 3.10 -37.00 -47.21
N TRP A 958 2.34 -37.70 -46.35
CA TRP A 958 0.91 -37.36 -46.11
C TRP A 958 0.35 -37.71 -44.73
#